data_AF-A0A1H7LH09-F1
#
_entry.id   AF-A0A1H7LH09-F1
#
_cell.length_a   1.000
_cell.length_b   1.000
_cell.length_c   1.000
_cell.angle_alpha   90.00
_cell.angle_beta   90.00
_cell.angle_gamma   90.00
#
_symmetry.space_group_name_H-M   'P 1'
#
loop_
_entity.id
_entity.type
_entity.pdbx_description
1 polymer ?
#
loop_
_entity_poly.entity_id
_entity_poly.type
_entity_poly.pdbx_seq_one_letter_code
_entity_poly.pdbx_strand_id
1 'polypeptide(L)'
;MAKKSKGMSLREKRELEKQKRIQKAAVNSVNDTPEKTEEANVVSVNVRTSAENKHSKKSAAKALGLKSGLVIGDELYLTSFGRGNEAKLEKKISGDTVEKLGIGAFEVAERDESTLTLESGRIKDKTARPKDPRHITVDTQGKFKEDMLGIRSVLEKKIFGKTFDDNIHVQLAYNILDVEKIMAQYVSDIVYMLHNTDKTERNDNLMGYMSIRNTYKTFCDTSNLPDDTKQKVENQKREFDKIIKSGRLGYFGEAFMVNSGNSTKLRPEKEIYHIFALMASLRQSYFHGYVKDTDYQGTTWAYTLEDKLKGPSHEFRETIDKIFDEGFSKISKDFGKMNKVNLQILEQMIGELYGSIERQNLTCDYYDFIQLKKHKYLGFSIKRLRETMLETTPAECYKAECYNSERQKLYKLIDFLIYDLYYNRKPARIEEIVDKLRESVNDEEKESIYSVEAKYVYESLSKVLDKSLKNSVSGETIKDLQKRYDDETANRIWDISQHSISGNVNCFCKLIYIMTLMLDGKEINDLLTTLVNKFDNIASFIDVMDELGLEHSFTDNYKMFADSKAICLDLQFINSFARMSKIDDEKSKRQLFRDALVILDIGNKDETWINNYLDSDIFKLDKEGNKLKGARHDFRNFIANNVIKSSRFKYLVKYSSADGMIKLKTNEKLIGFVLDKLPETQIDRYYESCGLDNAVVDKKVRIEKLSGLIRDMKFDDFSGVKTSNKAGDNDKQDKAKYQAIISLYLMVLYQIVKNMIYVNSRYVIAFHCLERDFGMYGKDFGKYYQGCRKLTDHFIEEKYMKEGKLGCNKKVGRYLKNNISCCTDGLINTYRNQVDHFAVVRKIGNYAAYIKSIGSWFELYHYVIQRIVFDEYRFALNNTESNYKNSIIKHHTYCKDMVKALNTPFGYDLPRYKNLSIGDLFDRNNYLNKTKESIDANSSIDSQ
;
A
#
# COMPACT_ATOMS: atom_id res chain seq x y z
N MET A 1 2.02 -78.16 10.14
CA MET A 1 2.21 -76.74 10.56
C MET A 1 2.45 -75.90 9.31
N ALA A 2 2.00 -74.65 9.24
CA ALA A 2 2.30 -73.75 8.11
C ALA A 2 2.48 -72.30 8.61
N LYS A 3 3.57 -71.63 8.22
CA LYS A 3 3.83 -70.22 8.55
C LYS A 3 3.38 -69.31 7.42
N LYS A 4 2.53 -68.32 7.72
CA LYS A 4 2.15 -67.25 6.77
C LYS A 4 3.34 -66.29 6.57
N SER A 5 3.63 -65.92 5.32
CA SER A 5 4.45 -64.74 5.03
C SER A 5 3.64 -63.45 5.30
N LYS A 6 4.31 -62.39 5.75
CA LYS A 6 3.72 -61.05 5.85
C LYS A 6 4.03 -60.26 4.58
N GLY A 7 3.00 -59.68 3.97
CA GLY A 7 3.16 -58.76 2.84
C GLY A 7 3.71 -57.39 3.27
N MET A 8 4.61 -56.84 2.48
CA MET A 8 5.22 -55.51 2.67
C MET A 8 4.16 -54.40 2.64
N SER A 9 4.26 -53.45 3.58
CA SER A 9 3.27 -52.40 3.81
C SER A 9 3.28 -51.30 2.75
N LEU A 10 2.19 -50.53 2.73
CA LEU A 10 1.99 -49.36 1.87
C LEU A 10 2.95 -48.19 2.18
N ARG A 11 3.64 -48.21 3.32
CA ARG A 11 4.68 -47.24 3.68
C ARG A 11 6.04 -47.64 3.10
N GLU A 12 6.46 -48.88 3.34
CA GLU A 12 7.74 -49.42 2.84
C GLU A 12 7.81 -49.35 1.31
N LYS A 13 6.71 -49.66 0.60
CA LYS A 13 6.63 -49.50 -0.87
C LYS A 13 6.89 -48.06 -1.33
N ARG A 14 6.37 -47.06 -0.62
CA ARG A 14 6.55 -45.63 -0.96
C ARG A 14 7.97 -45.14 -0.66
N GLU A 15 8.60 -45.64 0.40
CA GLU A 15 9.99 -45.32 0.71
C GLU A 15 10.95 -45.97 -0.31
N LEU A 16 10.66 -47.20 -0.78
CA LEU A 16 11.39 -47.85 -1.88
C LEU A 16 11.23 -47.10 -3.22
N GLU A 17 10.03 -46.61 -3.54
CA GLU A 17 9.81 -45.73 -4.72
C GLU A 17 10.56 -44.39 -4.59
N LYS A 18 10.63 -43.81 -3.38
CA LYS A 18 11.40 -42.58 -3.14
C LYS A 18 12.89 -42.81 -3.33
N GLN A 19 13.45 -43.89 -2.77
CA GLN A 19 14.86 -44.26 -2.94
C GLN A 19 15.22 -44.49 -4.42
N LYS A 20 14.39 -45.21 -5.18
CA LYS A 20 14.58 -45.41 -6.63
C LYS A 20 14.55 -44.12 -7.43
N ARG A 21 13.75 -43.12 -7.03
CA ARG A 21 13.76 -41.78 -7.65
C ARG A 21 15.03 -40.98 -7.32
N ILE A 22 15.56 -41.11 -6.10
CA ILE A 22 16.80 -40.44 -5.68
C ILE A 22 18.00 -41.03 -6.44
N GLN A 23 18.14 -42.35 -6.52
CA GLN A 23 19.20 -42.99 -7.32
C GLN A 23 19.13 -42.59 -8.80
N LYS A 24 17.93 -42.47 -9.39
CA LYS A 24 17.78 -42.03 -10.79
C LYS A 24 18.06 -40.53 -11.00
N ALA A 25 18.11 -39.71 -9.95
CA ALA A 25 18.57 -38.33 -10.04
C ALA A 25 20.11 -38.24 -9.99
N ALA A 26 20.75 -38.97 -9.07
CA ALA A 26 22.21 -38.94 -8.85
C ALA A 26 23.04 -39.42 -10.06
N VAL A 27 22.49 -40.31 -10.89
CA VAL A 27 23.17 -40.80 -12.13
C VAL A 27 23.21 -39.73 -13.23
N ASN A 28 22.35 -38.71 -13.18
CA ASN A 28 22.24 -37.70 -14.22
C ASN A 28 23.09 -36.43 -13.98
N SER A 29 23.87 -36.38 -12.89
CA SER A 29 24.66 -35.20 -12.49
C SER A 29 26.18 -35.39 -12.55
N VAL A 30 26.65 -36.43 -13.25
CA VAL A 30 28.09 -36.73 -13.41
C VAL A 30 28.47 -36.60 -14.89
N ASN A 31 28.70 -35.36 -15.33
CA ASN A 31 29.45 -34.98 -16.52
C ASN A 31 29.59 -33.45 -16.58
N ASP A 32 30.59 -32.91 -15.88
CA ASP A 32 31.45 -31.80 -16.33
C ASP A 32 32.48 -31.52 -15.22
N THR A 33 33.77 -31.55 -15.56
CA THR A 33 34.88 -31.45 -14.59
C THR A 33 35.57 -30.10 -14.74
N PRO A 34 35.68 -29.27 -13.68
CA PRO A 34 36.40 -28.01 -13.73
C PRO A 34 37.89 -28.20 -13.42
N GLU A 35 38.76 -27.52 -14.17
CA GLU A 35 40.19 -27.42 -13.87
C GLU A 35 40.49 -26.08 -13.18
N LYS A 36 41.43 -26.07 -12.22
CA LYS A 36 41.72 -24.95 -11.31
C LYS A 36 42.99 -24.18 -11.70
N THR A 37 43.00 -22.89 -11.38
CA THR A 37 44.20 -22.19 -10.87
C THR A 37 43.83 -21.07 -9.88
N GLU A 38 44.64 -20.91 -8.84
CA GLU A 38 44.62 -19.84 -7.81
C GLU A 38 45.73 -18.79 -8.14
N GLU A 39 45.88 -17.59 -7.53
CA GLU A 39 45.17 -16.84 -6.48
C GLU A 39 44.50 -15.55 -7.12
N ALA A 40 44.50 -14.27 -6.68
CA ALA A 40 45.05 -13.57 -5.52
C ALA A 40 44.20 -12.37 -5.01
N ASN A 41 44.49 -11.88 -3.79
CA ASN A 41 43.77 -10.82 -3.08
C ASN A 41 44.10 -9.36 -3.49
N VAL A 42 43.08 -8.48 -3.58
CA VAL A 42 43.13 -7.07 -3.13
C VAL A 42 41.77 -6.69 -2.51
N VAL A 43 41.79 -5.91 -1.42
CA VAL A 43 40.57 -5.50 -0.68
C VAL A 43 39.89 -4.29 -1.33
N SER A 44 38.59 -4.39 -1.60
CA SER A 44 37.71 -3.25 -1.91
C SER A 44 36.32 -3.44 -1.29
N VAL A 45 35.57 -2.34 -1.09
CA VAL A 45 34.29 -2.34 -0.37
C VAL A 45 33.15 -2.82 -1.27
N ASN A 46 33.11 -4.13 -1.52
CA ASN A 46 32.20 -4.70 -2.50
C ASN A 46 30.72 -4.71 -2.07
N VAL A 47 29.88 -4.20 -2.98
CA VAL A 47 28.45 -4.49 -3.06
C VAL A 47 28.27 -6.01 -3.22
N ARG A 48 27.31 -6.60 -2.50
CA ARG A 48 27.09 -8.07 -2.53
C ARG A 48 26.65 -8.56 -3.92
N THR A 49 27.55 -9.24 -4.62
CA THR A 49 27.23 -10.10 -5.76
C THR A 49 26.88 -11.53 -5.31
N SER A 50 26.09 -12.21 -6.14
CA SER A 50 25.97 -13.68 -6.30
C SER A 50 26.17 -14.60 -5.08
N ALA A 51 25.07 -15.00 -4.47
CA ALA A 51 24.84 -16.38 -4.01
C ALA A 51 23.41 -16.78 -4.44
N GLU A 52 23.22 -18.00 -4.96
CA GLU A 52 22.13 -18.36 -5.87
C GLU A 52 20.71 -17.92 -5.45
N ASN A 53 20.24 -16.81 -6.00
CA ASN A 53 18.84 -16.45 -5.95
C ASN A 53 18.08 -17.29 -6.98
N LYS A 54 17.12 -18.12 -6.54
CA LYS A 54 16.00 -18.53 -7.41
C LYS A 54 15.07 -17.33 -7.64
N HIS A 55 15.49 -16.41 -8.51
CA HIS A 55 14.67 -15.31 -9.02
C HIS A 55 13.35 -15.90 -9.57
N SER A 56 12.23 -15.22 -9.31
CA SER A 56 10.95 -15.58 -9.94
C SER A 56 11.03 -15.26 -11.43
N LYS A 57 11.37 -16.26 -12.26
CA LYS A 57 11.55 -16.10 -13.71
C LYS A 57 10.33 -15.42 -14.32
N LYS A 58 10.56 -14.32 -15.04
CA LYS A 58 9.54 -13.62 -15.82
C LYS A 58 8.90 -14.60 -16.80
N SER A 59 7.57 -14.53 -16.97
CA SER A 59 6.87 -15.39 -17.94
C SER A 59 7.46 -15.21 -19.34
N ALA A 60 7.82 -16.30 -20.01
CA ALA A 60 8.51 -16.27 -21.29
C ALA A 60 7.74 -15.44 -22.34
N ALA A 61 6.43 -15.65 -22.48
CA ALA A 61 5.59 -14.85 -23.39
C ALA A 61 5.59 -13.35 -23.05
N LYS A 62 5.63 -12.98 -21.75
CA LYS A 62 5.73 -11.59 -21.28
C LYS A 62 7.14 -10.99 -21.48
N ALA A 63 8.16 -11.84 -21.66
CA ALA A 63 9.52 -11.43 -22.02
C ALA A 63 9.72 -11.36 -23.55
N LEU A 64 8.90 -12.06 -24.33
CA LEU A 64 8.79 -11.91 -25.79
C LEU A 64 7.86 -10.76 -26.23
N GLY A 65 7.32 -10.00 -25.28
CA GLY A 65 6.50 -8.81 -25.56
C GLY A 65 4.98 -9.03 -25.58
N LEU A 66 4.46 -10.26 -25.44
CA LEU A 66 3.01 -10.51 -25.40
C LEU A 66 2.37 -9.87 -24.16
N LYS A 67 1.51 -8.86 -24.38
CA LYS A 67 0.77 -8.17 -23.33
C LYS A 67 -0.57 -8.85 -23.02
N SER A 68 -1.41 -9.16 -24.00
CA SER A 68 -2.66 -9.91 -23.82
C SER A 68 -3.02 -10.72 -25.07
N GLY A 69 -3.88 -11.71 -24.89
CA GLY A 69 -4.64 -12.34 -25.97
C GLY A 69 -6.13 -12.06 -25.74
N LEU A 70 -6.73 -11.32 -26.66
CA LEU A 70 -8.11 -10.88 -26.63
C LEU A 70 -8.92 -11.72 -27.63
N VAL A 71 -10.11 -12.16 -27.25
CA VAL A 71 -10.94 -13.04 -28.09
C VAL A 71 -12.25 -12.33 -28.38
N ILE A 72 -12.67 -12.30 -29.66
CA ILE A 72 -13.90 -11.68 -30.15
C ILE A 72 -14.52 -12.66 -31.16
N GLY A 73 -15.68 -13.24 -30.84
CA GLY A 73 -16.16 -14.42 -31.55
C GLY A 73 -15.10 -15.54 -31.58
N ASP A 74 -14.82 -16.07 -32.77
CA ASP A 74 -13.76 -17.07 -33.01
C ASP A 74 -12.35 -16.46 -33.23
N GLU A 75 -12.26 -15.13 -33.33
CA GLU A 75 -11.03 -14.40 -33.65
C GLU A 75 -10.19 -14.13 -32.40
N LEU A 76 -8.87 -14.26 -32.53
CA LEU A 76 -7.89 -14.01 -31.48
C LEU A 76 -6.94 -12.88 -31.86
N TYR A 77 -6.97 -11.80 -31.10
CA TYR A 77 -6.10 -10.62 -31.24
C TYR A 77 -4.98 -10.70 -30.18
N LEU A 78 -3.72 -10.57 -30.61
CA LEU A 78 -2.55 -10.57 -29.74
C LEU A 78 -1.97 -9.15 -29.66
N THR A 79 -1.72 -8.68 -28.44
CA THR A 79 -1.19 -7.33 -28.19
C THR A 79 0.26 -7.35 -27.70
N SER A 80 1.01 -6.29 -28.00
CA SER A 80 2.30 -5.97 -27.37
C SER A 80 2.18 -4.84 -26.33
N PHE A 81 3.28 -4.57 -25.64
CA PHE A 81 3.40 -3.44 -24.71
C PHE A 81 3.80 -2.15 -25.44
N GLY A 82 2.86 -1.21 -25.58
CA GLY A 82 3.17 0.16 -26.01
C GLY A 82 3.92 0.97 -24.94
N ARG A 83 3.86 2.30 -24.96
CA ARG A 83 4.44 3.17 -23.93
C ARG A 83 3.67 3.03 -22.61
N GLY A 84 4.38 2.87 -21.48
CA GLY A 84 3.73 2.66 -20.18
C GLY A 84 2.92 1.36 -20.14
N ASN A 85 1.61 1.45 -19.84
CA ASN A 85 0.67 0.34 -19.90
C ASN A 85 -0.23 0.36 -21.16
N GLU A 86 0.11 1.10 -22.23
CA GLU A 86 -0.54 0.99 -23.54
C GLU A 86 -0.52 -0.47 -24.05
N ALA A 87 -1.58 -0.86 -24.75
CA ALA A 87 -1.68 -2.05 -25.60
C ALA A 87 -1.57 -1.62 -27.06
N LYS A 88 -0.80 -2.35 -27.86
CA LYS A 88 -0.81 -2.20 -29.32
C LYS A 88 -1.20 -3.52 -29.96
N LEU A 89 -2.07 -3.51 -30.96
CA LEU A 89 -2.37 -4.71 -31.74
C LEU A 89 -1.13 -5.14 -32.53
N GLU A 90 -0.77 -6.42 -32.47
CA GLU A 90 0.34 -7.00 -33.25
C GLU A 90 -0.14 -7.98 -34.30
N LYS A 91 -1.03 -8.89 -33.90
CA LYS A 91 -1.51 -10.00 -34.73
C LYS A 91 -3.01 -10.21 -34.54
N LYS A 92 -3.68 -10.59 -35.62
CA LYS A 92 -5.03 -11.15 -35.62
C LYS A 92 -4.97 -12.59 -36.14
N ILE A 93 -5.76 -13.47 -35.55
CA ILE A 93 -5.82 -14.90 -35.83
C ILE A 93 -7.27 -15.29 -36.06
N SER A 94 -7.60 -15.70 -37.29
CA SER A 94 -8.94 -16.11 -37.72
C SER A 94 -8.81 -17.39 -38.55
N GLY A 95 -9.43 -18.49 -38.09
CA GLY A 95 -9.08 -19.82 -38.59
C GLY A 95 -7.57 -20.09 -38.45
N ASP A 96 -6.95 -20.67 -39.48
CA ASP A 96 -5.50 -20.90 -39.56
C ASP A 96 -4.68 -19.67 -39.98
N THR A 97 -5.32 -18.61 -40.46
CA THR A 97 -4.65 -17.38 -40.91
C THR A 97 -4.01 -16.63 -39.74
N VAL A 98 -2.84 -16.02 -39.98
CA VAL A 98 -2.24 -14.99 -39.12
C VAL A 98 -2.15 -13.70 -39.92
N GLU A 99 -2.84 -12.66 -39.49
CA GLU A 99 -2.76 -11.31 -40.03
C GLU A 99 -1.80 -10.47 -39.15
N LYS A 100 -0.96 -9.64 -39.78
CA LYS A 100 -0.05 -8.72 -39.09
C LYS A 100 -0.66 -7.33 -39.05
N LEU A 101 -0.98 -6.86 -37.84
CA LEU A 101 -1.54 -5.53 -37.58
C LEU A 101 -0.45 -4.55 -37.12
N GLY A 102 0.46 -5.00 -36.26
CA GLY A 102 1.50 -4.16 -35.65
C GLY A 102 2.88 -4.31 -36.28
N ILE A 103 3.87 -3.68 -35.64
CA ILE A 103 5.25 -3.63 -36.13
C ILE A 103 5.94 -5.01 -36.17
N GLY A 104 5.50 -5.98 -35.37
CA GLY A 104 6.09 -7.32 -35.27
C GLY A 104 6.99 -7.49 -34.05
N ALA A 105 6.47 -7.23 -32.85
CA ALA A 105 7.19 -7.52 -31.61
C ALA A 105 7.51 -9.03 -31.45
N PHE A 106 6.61 -9.89 -31.94
CA PHE A 106 6.73 -11.34 -31.97
C PHE A 106 6.03 -11.91 -33.22
N GLU A 107 6.44 -13.09 -33.64
CA GLU A 107 5.81 -13.87 -34.70
C GLU A 107 5.14 -15.14 -34.15
N VAL A 108 4.25 -15.75 -34.95
CA VAL A 108 3.45 -16.92 -34.57
C VAL A 108 3.79 -18.07 -35.52
N ALA A 109 4.64 -19.00 -35.09
CA ALA A 109 5.25 -19.99 -35.98
C ALA A 109 4.45 -21.30 -36.07
N GLU A 110 4.14 -21.92 -34.92
CA GLU A 110 3.39 -23.18 -34.84
C GLU A 110 2.16 -23.02 -33.95
N ARG A 111 1.14 -23.85 -34.17
CA ARG A 111 -0.03 -23.99 -33.30
C ARG A 111 -0.27 -25.46 -32.99
N ASP A 112 -0.72 -25.73 -31.78
CA ASP A 112 -1.17 -27.01 -31.26
C ASP A 112 -2.60 -26.83 -30.71
N GLU A 113 -3.36 -27.91 -30.51
CA GLU A 113 -4.79 -27.89 -30.11
C GLU A 113 -5.10 -27.12 -28.80
N SER A 114 -4.09 -26.66 -28.06
CA SER A 114 -4.28 -25.80 -26.89
C SER A 114 -3.19 -24.73 -26.67
N THR A 115 -2.19 -24.62 -27.56
CA THR A 115 -1.05 -23.70 -27.37
C THR A 115 -0.59 -23.02 -28.67
N LEU A 116 -0.08 -21.80 -28.51
CA LEU A 116 0.53 -21.01 -29.59
C LEU A 116 2.04 -21.04 -29.39
N THR A 117 2.83 -21.28 -30.42
CA THR A 117 4.28 -21.02 -30.38
C THR A 117 4.56 -19.60 -30.85
N LEU A 118 5.00 -18.76 -29.92
CA LEU A 118 5.46 -17.40 -30.21
C LEU A 118 6.98 -17.37 -30.30
N GLU A 119 7.48 -16.69 -31.32
CA GLU A 119 8.91 -16.45 -31.53
C GLU A 119 9.20 -14.95 -31.40
N SER A 120 10.37 -14.58 -30.89
CA SER A 120 10.71 -13.15 -30.79
C SER A 120 10.98 -12.55 -32.17
N GLY A 121 10.38 -11.38 -32.47
CA GLY A 121 10.81 -10.55 -33.60
C GLY A 121 12.15 -9.84 -33.38
N ARG A 122 12.78 -10.05 -32.20
CA ARG A 122 13.91 -9.24 -31.70
C ARG A 122 15.08 -10.05 -31.14
N ILE A 123 14.79 -11.14 -30.41
CA ILE A 123 15.80 -12.00 -29.79
C ILE A 123 15.81 -13.36 -30.49
N LYS A 124 16.84 -13.63 -31.27
CA LYS A 124 17.00 -14.91 -31.98
C LYS A 124 16.87 -16.12 -31.04
N ASP A 125 16.33 -17.21 -31.58
CA ASP A 125 16.26 -18.54 -30.98
C ASP A 125 15.49 -18.62 -29.63
N LYS A 126 14.69 -17.59 -29.32
CA LYS A 126 13.94 -17.47 -28.06
C LYS A 126 12.44 -17.58 -28.32
N THR A 127 11.85 -18.71 -27.93
CA THR A 127 10.43 -19.03 -28.14
C THR A 127 9.65 -19.13 -26.81
N ALA A 128 8.33 -19.05 -26.89
CA ALA A 128 7.43 -19.28 -25.76
C ALA A 128 6.15 -20.00 -26.23
N ARG A 129 5.63 -20.92 -25.42
CA ARG A 129 4.37 -21.64 -25.70
C ARG A 129 3.25 -21.29 -24.71
N PRO A 130 2.65 -20.08 -24.77
CA PRO A 130 1.42 -19.78 -24.03
C PRO A 130 0.24 -20.64 -24.52
N LYS A 131 -0.77 -20.81 -23.67
CA LYS A 131 -2.06 -21.39 -24.08
C LYS A 131 -2.79 -20.44 -25.03
N ASP A 132 -3.48 -21.00 -26.03
CA ASP A 132 -4.44 -20.23 -26.83
C ASP A 132 -5.63 -19.86 -25.91
N PRO A 133 -5.99 -18.56 -25.78
CA PRO A 133 -7.08 -18.13 -24.91
C PRO A 133 -8.45 -18.70 -25.28
N ARG A 134 -8.72 -19.02 -26.55
CA ARG A 134 -10.06 -19.43 -27.04
C ARG A 134 -10.57 -20.68 -26.33
N HIS A 135 -9.71 -21.68 -26.13
CA HIS A 135 -10.03 -22.91 -25.40
C HIS A 135 -10.33 -22.65 -23.91
N ILE A 136 -9.90 -21.51 -23.37
CA ILE A 136 -10.16 -21.07 -22.00
C ILE A 136 -11.45 -20.25 -21.95
N THR A 137 -11.69 -19.34 -22.91
CA THR A 137 -12.80 -18.37 -22.90
C THR A 137 -14.07 -18.82 -23.63
N VAL A 138 -14.00 -19.81 -24.52
CA VAL A 138 -15.13 -20.31 -25.32
C VAL A 138 -15.39 -21.79 -24.97
N ASP A 139 -16.65 -22.20 -24.92
CA ASP A 139 -17.08 -23.58 -24.63
C ASP A 139 -17.16 -24.48 -25.88
N THR A 140 -17.55 -25.74 -25.70
CA THR A 140 -17.67 -26.73 -26.78
C THR A 140 -18.88 -26.51 -27.71
N GLN A 141 -19.63 -25.43 -27.52
CA GLN A 141 -20.73 -24.99 -28.40
C GLN A 141 -20.40 -23.67 -29.11
N GLY A 142 -19.15 -23.18 -29.02
CA GLY A 142 -18.75 -21.89 -29.58
C GLY A 142 -19.23 -20.68 -28.76
N LYS A 143 -19.77 -20.89 -27.55
CA LYS A 143 -20.28 -19.81 -26.70
C LYS A 143 -19.24 -19.34 -25.72
N PHE A 144 -19.21 -18.04 -25.48
CA PHE A 144 -18.37 -17.47 -24.44
C PHE A 144 -18.75 -18.00 -23.06
N LYS A 145 -17.74 -18.49 -22.34
CA LYS A 145 -17.87 -18.94 -20.96
C LYS A 145 -18.13 -17.75 -20.04
N GLU A 146 -18.98 -17.99 -19.07
CA GLU A 146 -19.04 -17.24 -17.82
C GLU A 146 -17.66 -17.19 -17.14
N ASP A 147 -17.46 -16.17 -16.31
CA ASP A 147 -16.23 -16.06 -15.53
C ASP A 147 -16.18 -17.12 -14.40
N MET A 148 -15.07 -17.18 -13.67
CA MET A 148 -14.91 -18.17 -12.59
C MET A 148 -15.98 -18.02 -11.49
N LEU A 149 -16.57 -16.83 -11.31
CA LEU A 149 -17.68 -16.62 -10.39
C LEU A 149 -19.02 -17.10 -10.98
N GLY A 150 -19.31 -16.79 -12.24
CA GLY A 150 -20.63 -16.98 -12.85
C GLY A 150 -21.49 -15.71 -12.82
N ILE A 151 -20.84 -14.54 -12.89
CA ILE A 151 -21.49 -13.22 -12.87
C ILE A 151 -21.17 -12.38 -14.11
N ARG A 152 -20.42 -12.89 -15.08
CA ARG A 152 -19.99 -12.12 -16.27
C ARG A 152 -21.20 -11.49 -16.97
N SER A 153 -22.23 -12.28 -17.29
CA SER A 153 -23.43 -11.76 -17.96
C SER A 153 -24.19 -10.71 -17.13
N VAL A 154 -24.04 -10.70 -15.81
CA VAL A 154 -24.63 -9.68 -14.92
C VAL A 154 -23.75 -8.44 -14.87
N LEU A 155 -22.44 -8.63 -14.77
CA LEU A 155 -21.43 -7.57 -14.66
C LEU A 155 -21.38 -6.73 -15.94
N GLU A 156 -21.43 -7.36 -17.11
CA GLU A 156 -21.53 -6.69 -18.40
C GLU A 156 -22.81 -5.85 -18.48
N LYS A 157 -23.98 -6.46 -18.23
CA LYS A 157 -25.29 -5.76 -18.23
C LYS A 157 -25.33 -4.58 -17.24
N LYS A 158 -24.66 -4.71 -16.10
CA LYS A 158 -24.64 -3.68 -15.05
C LYS A 158 -23.75 -2.48 -15.38
N ILE A 159 -22.66 -2.69 -16.12
CA ILE A 159 -21.69 -1.64 -16.47
C ILE A 159 -22.03 -1.02 -17.83
N PHE A 160 -22.36 -1.85 -18.82
CA PHE A 160 -22.53 -1.49 -20.23
C PHE A 160 -23.96 -1.74 -20.78
N GLY A 161 -24.93 -2.11 -19.93
CA GLY A 161 -26.34 -2.31 -20.32
C GLY A 161 -26.67 -3.63 -21.01
N LYS A 162 -25.70 -4.29 -21.67
CA LYS A 162 -25.88 -5.57 -22.40
C LYS A 162 -24.72 -6.55 -22.16
N THR A 163 -24.79 -7.72 -22.82
CA THR A 163 -23.73 -8.75 -22.86
C THR A 163 -23.00 -8.75 -24.19
N PHE A 164 -21.77 -9.27 -24.21
CA PHE A 164 -20.88 -9.22 -25.37
C PHE A 164 -20.18 -10.56 -25.64
N ASP A 165 -19.97 -10.87 -26.91
CA ASP A 165 -19.27 -12.06 -27.39
C ASP A 165 -17.75 -11.80 -27.57
N ASP A 166 -17.12 -11.30 -26.50
CA ASP A 166 -15.66 -11.12 -26.40
C ASP A 166 -15.12 -11.43 -25.00
N ASN A 167 -13.81 -11.36 -24.77
CA ASN A 167 -13.22 -11.45 -23.43
C ASN A 167 -12.73 -10.10 -22.86
N ILE A 168 -13.04 -8.99 -23.53
CA ILE A 168 -12.49 -7.65 -23.28
C ILE A 168 -13.36 -6.90 -22.28
N HIS A 169 -14.68 -6.86 -22.48
CA HIS A 169 -15.63 -6.18 -21.60
C HIS A 169 -15.52 -6.67 -20.15
N VAL A 170 -15.41 -8.00 -19.95
CA VAL A 170 -15.21 -8.61 -18.63
C VAL A 170 -13.84 -8.26 -18.02
N GLN A 171 -12.77 -8.13 -18.82
CA GLN A 171 -11.44 -7.71 -18.32
C GLN A 171 -11.40 -6.23 -17.91
N LEU A 172 -12.08 -5.35 -18.66
CA LEU A 172 -12.26 -3.94 -18.29
C LEU A 172 -13.07 -3.85 -16.98
N ALA A 173 -14.23 -4.53 -16.92
CA ALA A 173 -15.07 -4.58 -15.74
C ALA A 173 -14.33 -5.06 -14.49
N TYR A 174 -13.48 -6.09 -14.60
CA TYR A 174 -12.68 -6.55 -13.46
C TYR A 174 -11.62 -5.53 -12.98
N ASN A 175 -11.18 -4.59 -13.83
CA ASN A 175 -10.34 -3.46 -13.37
C ASN A 175 -11.16 -2.39 -12.62
N ILE A 176 -12.44 -2.18 -12.97
CA ILE A 176 -13.38 -1.37 -12.16
C ILE A 176 -13.59 -2.03 -10.79
N LEU A 177 -13.79 -3.36 -10.75
CA LEU A 177 -13.89 -4.12 -9.49
C LEU A 177 -12.60 -4.09 -8.64
N ASP A 178 -11.44 -3.83 -9.25
CA ASP A 178 -10.18 -3.59 -8.53
C ASP A 178 -10.10 -2.18 -7.91
N VAL A 179 -10.69 -1.16 -8.57
CA VAL A 179 -10.86 0.18 -7.99
C VAL A 179 -11.76 0.11 -6.75
N GLU A 180 -12.88 -0.62 -6.82
CA GLU A 180 -13.76 -0.82 -5.66
C GLU A 180 -13.01 -1.44 -4.45
N LYS A 181 -12.18 -2.46 -4.69
CA LYS A 181 -11.43 -3.16 -3.62
C LYS A 181 -10.41 -2.27 -2.91
N ILE A 182 -9.62 -1.48 -3.64
CA ILE A 182 -8.61 -0.60 -3.01
C ILE A 182 -9.27 0.55 -2.25
N MET A 183 -10.39 1.07 -2.77
CA MET A 183 -11.21 2.07 -2.09
C MET A 183 -11.87 1.54 -0.83
N ALA A 184 -12.45 0.33 -0.88
CA ALA A 184 -13.10 -0.33 0.26
C ALA A 184 -12.14 -0.57 1.44
N GLN A 185 -10.86 -0.88 1.15
CA GLN A 185 -9.81 -0.92 2.17
C GLN A 185 -9.62 0.47 2.79
N TYR A 186 -9.19 1.46 2.01
CA TYR A 186 -8.72 2.73 2.58
C TYR A 186 -9.82 3.62 3.16
N VAL A 187 -11.06 3.53 2.69
CA VAL A 187 -12.19 4.21 3.36
C VAL A 187 -12.49 3.58 4.73
N SER A 188 -12.29 2.26 4.88
CA SER A 188 -12.49 1.57 6.16
C SER A 188 -11.38 1.91 7.15
N ASP A 189 -10.12 1.94 6.69
CA ASP A 189 -8.97 2.38 7.49
C ASP A 189 -9.19 3.83 7.99
N ILE A 190 -9.63 4.75 7.11
CA ILE A 190 -9.93 6.15 7.46
C ILE A 190 -11.09 6.28 8.45
N VAL A 191 -12.22 5.62 8.19
CA VAL A 191 -13.41 5.69 9.07
C VAL A 191 -13.09 5.12 10.47
N TYR A 192 -12.26 4.07 10.55
CA TYR A 192 -11.74 3.57 11.83
C TYR A 192 -10.83 4.58 12.54
N MET A 193 -9.87 5.20 11.83
CA MET A 193 -9.01 6.23 12.42
C MET A 193 -9.81 7.44 12.95
N LEU A 194 -10.87 7.87 12.25
CA LEU A 194 -11.75 8.93 12.71
C LEU A 194 -12.54 8.52 13.97
N HIS A 195 -13.07 7.29 14.03
CA HIS A 195 -13.76 6.77 15.21
C HIS A 195 -12.84 6.63 16.43
N ASN A 196 -11.60 6.17 16.22
CA ASN A 196 -10.59 6.00 17.28
C ASN A 196 -10.23 7.32 18.01
N THR A 197 -10.55 8.49 17.44
CA THR A 197 -10.31 9.78 18.11
C THR A 197 -11.07 9.97 19.42
N ASP A 198 -12.26 9.36 19.58
CA ASP A 198 -13.10 9.48 20.78
C ASP A 198 -12.65 8.57 21.94
N LYS A 199 -11.87 7.52 21.64
CA LYS A 199 -11.42 6.45 22.56
C LYS A 199 -12.50 5.61 23.26
N THR A 200 -13.78 6.01 23.35
CA THR A 200 -14.80 5.25 24.12
C THR A 200 -14.99 3.82 23.60
N GLU A 201 -14.83 2.79 24.45
CA GLU A 201 -14.82 1.38 24.02
C GLU A 201 -16.12 0.88 23.37
N ARG A 202 -17.20 1.67 23.45
CA ARG A 202 -18.48 1.36 22.81
C ARG A 202 -18.38 1.40 21.29
N ASN A 203 -19.38 0.79 20.67
CA ASN A 203 -19.45 0.62 19.22
C ASN A 203 -20.45 1.64 18.62
N ASP A 204 -20.36 2.88 19.10
CA ASP A 204 -21.40 3.89 18.90
C ASP A 204 -21.27 4.49 17.48
N ASN A 205 -22.36 4.35 16.71
CA ASN A 205 -22.39 4.40 15.25
C ASN A 205 -22.35 5.82 14.65
N LEU A 206 -21.43 6.69 15.10
CA LEU A 206 -21.26 8.05 14.56
C LEU A 206 -21.17 8.07 13.03
N MET A 207 -20.23 7.29 12.49
CA MET A 207 -19.99 7.15 11.05
C MET A 207 -20.99 6.19 10.35
N GLY A 208 -21.83 5.49 11.11
CA GLY A 208 -22.80 4.52 10.59
C GLY A 208 -24.11 5.13 10.08
N TYR A 209 -24.42 6.36 10.52
CA TYR A 209 -25.62 7.11 10.10
C TYR A 209 -25.30 8.48 9.47
N MET A 210 -24.02 8.86 9.37
CA MET A 210 -23.60 10.13 8.74
C MET A 210 -23.75 10.01 7.22
N SER A 211 -24.27 11.05 6.57
CA SER A 211 -24.58 11.02 5.12
C SER A 211 -24.65 12.42 4.54
N ILE A 212 -24.20 12.60 3.29
CA ILE A 212 -24.33 13.88 2.56
C ILE A 212 -25.80 14.32 2.34
N ARG A 213 -26.77 13.41 2.55
CA ARG A 213 -28.21 13.72 2.48
C ARG A 213 -28.63 14.79 3.49
N ASN A 214 -27.97 14.83 4.65
CA ASN A 214 -28.24 15.81 5.69
C ASN A 214 -27.26 16.97 5.52
N THR A 215 -27.79 18.15 5.17
CA THR A 215 -26.99 19.39 5.19
C THR A 215 -26.44 19.67 6.59
N TYR A 216 -25.39 20.48 6.70
CA TYR A 216 -24.89 20.93 8.01
C TYR A 216 -25.97 21.64 8.81
N LYS A 217 -26.89 22.36 8.15
CA LYS A 217 -28.09 22.93 8.79
C LYS A 217 -28.97 21.84 9.40
N THR A 218 -29.32 20.80 8.63
CA THR A 218 -30.13 19.64 9.08
C THR A 218 -29.43 18.83 10.19
N PHE A 219 -28.09 18.83 10.22
CA PHE A 219 -27.31 18.20 11.29
C PHE A 219 -27.29 19.01 12.59
N CYS A 220 -27.42 20.34 12.51
CA CYS A 220 -27.50 21.22 13.68
C CYS A 220 -28.93 21.44 14.19
N ASP A 221 -29.92 21.42 13.30
CA ASP A 221 -31.33 21.61 13.57
C ASP A 221 -32.14 20.39 13.10
N THR A 222 -32.52 19.56 14.07
CA THR A 222 -33.25 18.30 13.88
C THR A 222 -34.78 18.47 13.91
N SER A 223 -35.29 19.70 13.99
CA SER A 223 -36.73 19.99 14.12
C SER A 223 -37.60 19.39 13.01
N ASN A 224 -37.05 19.25 11.80
CA ASN A 224 -37.74 18.75 10.61
C ASN A 224 -37.46 17.25 10.33
N LEU A 225 -36.87 16.51 11.28
CA LEU A 225 -36.56 15.08 11.14
C LEU A 225 -37.57 14.20 11.91
N PRO A 226 -38.00 13.03 11.37
CA PRO A 226 -38.79 12.06 12.11
C PRO A 226 -38.07 11.56 13.37
N ASP A 227 -38.79 11.29 14.47
CA ASP A 227 -38.20 11.09 15.81
C ASP A 227 -37.09 10.03 15.90
N ASP A 228 -37.24 8.90 15.21
CA ASP A 228 -36.20 7.83 15.14
C ASP A 228 -34.91 8.32 14.45
N THR A 229 -35.04 9.14 13.40
CA THR A 229 -33.90 9.78 12.71
C THR A 229 -33.31 10.91 13.55
N LYS A 230 -34.17 11.74 14.14
CA LYS A 230 -33.83 12.87 15.02
C LYS A 230 -32.98 12.41 16.20
N GLN A 231 -33.41 11.38 16.93
CA GLN A 231 -32.65 10.85 18.07
C GLN A 231 -31.27 10.32 17.66
N LYS A 232 -31.14 9.75 16.45
CA LYS A 232 -29.86 9.30 15.89
C LYS A 232 -28.95 10.48 15.54
N VAL A 233 -29.46 11.51 14.86
CA VAL A 233 -28.69 12.71 14.51
C VAL A 233 -28.25 13.49 15.75
N GLU A 234 -29.10 13.61 16.77
CA GLU A 234 -28.75 14.21 18.06
C GLU A 234 -27.67 13.42 18.80
N ASN A 235 -27.70 12.08 18.75
CA ASN A 235 -26.60 11.25 19.25
C ASN A 235 -25.31 11.53 18.48
N GLN A 236 -25.36 11.55 17.14
CA GLN A 236 -24.18 11.84 16.32
C GLN A 236 -23.60 13.23 16.59
N LYS A 237 -24.44 14.25 16.78
CA LYS A 237 -23.98 15.59 17.14
C LYS A 237 -23.26 15.60 18.49
N ARG A 238 -23.78 14.90 19.50
CA ARG A 238 -23.10 14.77 20.81
C ARG A 238 -21.71 14.11 20.69
N GLU A 239 -21.56 13.07 19.88
CA GLU A 239 -20.26 12.41 19.66
C GLU A 239 -19.29 13.26 18.80
N PHE A 240 -19.81 13.94 17.76
CA PHE A 240 -19.06 14.89 16.94
C PHE A 240 -18.49 16.06 17.77
N ASP A 241 -19.32 16.65 18.63
CA ASP A 241 -18.93 17.70 19.56
C ASP A 241 -17.83 17.22 20.55
N LYS A 242 -17.84 15.95 21.00
CA LYS A 242 -16.73 15.36 21.80
C LYS A 242 -15.44 15.27 21.00
N ILE A 243 -15.51 14.81 19.76
CA ILE A 243 -14.33 14.64 18.89
C ILE A 243 -13.66 16.00 18.62
N ILE A 244 -14.43 17.07 18.35
CA ILE A 244 -13.94 18.44 18.25
C ILE A 244 -13.28 18.89 19.58
N LYS A 245 -13.90 18.55 20.71
CA LYS A 245 -13.37 18.87 22.05
C LYS A 245 -12.07 18.10 22.37
N SER A 246 -11.87 16.89 21.84
CA SER A 246 -10.71 16.02 22.09
C SER A 246 -9.33 16.58 21.67
N GLY A 247 -9.27 17.46 20.67
CA GLY A 247 -8.01 17.91 20.08
C GLY A 247 -7.27 16.87 19.23
N ARG A 248 -7.81 15.66 19.01
CA ARG A 248 -7.17 14.62 18.18
C ARG A 248 -7.35 14.81 16.67
N LEU A 249 -8.29 15.65 16.23
CA LEU A 249 -8.48 15.96 14.80
C LEU A 249 -7.20 16.54 14.15
N GLY A 250 -6.38 17.28 14.89
CA GLY A 250 -5.10 17.78 14.37
C GLY A 250 -4.07 16.68 14.05
N TYR A 251 -4.29 15.42 14.47
CA TYR A 251 -3.44 14.29 14.06
C TYR A 251 -3.48 14.04 12.54
N PHE A 252 -4.55 14.49 11.86
CA PHE A 252 -4.72 14.43 10.41
C PHE A 252 -4.32 15.73 9.70
N GLY A 253 -3.79 16.72 10.44
CA GLY A 253 -3.26 17.96 9.88
C GLY A 253 -4.23 18.68 8.94
N GLU A 254 -3.80 18.95 7.72
CA GLU A 254 -4.49 19.81 6.73
C GLU A 254 -5.91 19.34 6.38
N ALA A 255 -6.27 18.08 6.67
CA ALA A 255 -7.64 17.59 6.62
C ALA A 255 -8.59 18.44 7.50
N PHE A 256 -8.22 18.69 8.76
CA PHE A 256 -9.06 19.40 9.73
C PHE A 256 -8.46 20.71 10.23
N MET A 257 -7.27 21.09 9.77
CA MET A 257 -6.49 22.22 10.27
C MET A 257 -6.18 23.22 9.15
N VAL A 258 -6.42 24.50 9.40
CA VAL A 258 -6.22 25.60 8.45
C VAL A 258 -5.30 26.68 9.05
N ASN A 259 -4.49 27.32 8.20
CA ASN A 259 -3.62 28.42 8.63
C ASN A 259 -4.43 29.71 8.85
N SER A 260 -4.03 30.50 9.85
CA SER A 260 -4.73 31.70 10.31
C SER A 260 -3.71 32.75 10.74
N GLY A 261 -2.99 33.31 9.76
CA GLY A 261 -1.80 34.13 10.02
C GLY A 261 -0.64 33.26 10.51
N ASN A 262 -0.02 33.63 11.63
CA ASN A 262 1.13 32.91 12.21
C ASN A 262 0.75 31.65 13.00
N SER A 263 -0.54 31.30 13.09
CA SER A 263 -1.03 30.11 13.80
C SER A 263 -1.82 29.16 12.89
N THR A 264 -1.98 27.92 13.34
CA THR A 264 -2.86 26.92 12.72
C THR A 264 -4.03 26.66 13.66
N LYS A 265 -5.26 26.71 13.13
CA LYS A 265 -6.51 26.49 13.88
C LYS A 265 -7.35 25.39 13.25
N LEU A 266 -8.30 24.85 14.01
CA LEU A 266 -9.28 23.89 13.48
C LEU A 266 -10.12 24.56 12.39
N ARG A 267 -10.50 23.79 11.35
CA ARG A 267 -11.47 24.21 10.33
C ARG A 267 -12.83 24.54 10.95
N PRO A 268 -13.67 25.36 10.30
CA PRO A 268 -15.08 25.53 10.66
C PRO A 268 -15.79 24.18 10.81
N GLU A 269 -16.66 24.04 11.81
CA GLU A 269 -17.35 22.78 12.13
C GLU A 269 -18.15 22.21 10.94
N LYS A 270 -18.68 23.09 10.08
CA LYS A 270 -19.29 22.74 8.78
C LYS A 270 -18.35 21.94 7.87
N GLU A 271 -17.10 22.38 7.69
CA GLU A 271 -16.10 21.67 6.87
C GLU A 271 -15.72 20.32 7.48
N ILE A 272 -15.59 20.23 8.81
CA ILE A 272 -15.32 18.97 9.52
C ILE A 272 -16.47 17.99 9.32
N TYR A 273 -17.72 18.46 9.49
CA TYR A 273 -18.92 17.65 9.27
C TYR A 273 -18.98 17.11 7.84
N HIS A 274 -18.67 17.96 6.85
CA HIS A 274 -18.64 17.52 5.45
C HIS A 274 -17.64 16.39 5.20
N ILE A 275 -16.40 16.49 5.71
CA ILE A 275 -15.40 15.43 5.57
C ILE A 275 -15.89 14.13 6.22
N PHE A 276 -16.47 14.20 7.43
CA PHE A 276 -17.02 13.04 8.13
C PHE A 276 -18.19 12.40 7.34
N ALA A 277 -19.13 13.21 6.85
CA ALA A 277 -20.28 12.75 6.07
C ALA A 277 -19.89 12.18 4.70
N LEU A 278 -18.87 12.75 4.04
CA LEU A 278 -18.30 12.21 2.79
C LEU A 278 -17.64 10.84 3.03
N MET A 279 -16.78 10.70 4.05
CA MET A 279 -16.15 9.42 4.38
C MET A 279 -17.16 8.35 4.82
N ALA A 280 -18.18 8.75 5.58
CA ALA A 280 -19.28 7.87 5.97
C ALA A 280 -20.11 7.40 4.75
N SER A 281 -20.46 8.32 3.84
CA SER A 281 -21.19 7.99 2.60
C SER A 281 -20.36 7.09 1.67
N LEU A 282 -19.07 7.37 1.52
CA LEU A 282 -18.13 6.55 0.74
C LEU A 282 -18.00 5.13 1.31
N ARG A 283 -17.99 4.95 2.64
CA ARG A 283 -18.02 3.62 3.26
C ARG A 283 -19.37 2.92 3.06
N GLN A 284 -20.49 3.63 3.17
CA GLN A 284 -21.85 3.09 2.91
C GLN A 284 -22.10 2.78 1.42
N SER A 285 -21.28 3.33 0.51
CA SER A 285 -21.23 2.97 -0.90
C SER A 285 -20.56 1.60 -1.08
N TYR A 286 -19.33 1.45 -0.57
CA TYR A 286 -18.55 0.20 -0.71
C TYR A 286 -18.99 -0.96 0.18
N PHE A 287 -19.72 -0.69 1.26
CA PHE A 287 -20.33 -1.69 2.15
C PHE A 287 -21.82 -1.40 2.25
N HIS A 288 -22.65 -2.42 2.02
CA HIS A 288 -24.12 -2.38 1.96
C HIS A 288 -24.78 -1.72 0.73
N GLY A 289 -24.04 -0.99 -0.13
CA GLY A 289 -24.59 -0.38 -1.36
C GLY A 289 -25.22 -1.38 -2.34
N TYR A 290 -24.85 -2.66 -2.27
CA TYR A 290 -25.40 -3.77 -3.05
C TYR A 290 -26.59 -4.49 -2.39
N VAL A 291 -26.93 -4.14 -1.15
CA VAL A 291 -27.75 -4.95 -0.23
C VAL A 291 -29.02 -4.24 0.23
N LYS A 292 -29.02 -2.91 0.26
CA LYS A 292 -30.15 -2.12 0.75
C LYS A 292 -31.06 -1.70 -0.41
N ASP A 293 -32.26 -2.26 -0.41
CA ASP A 293 -33.39 -1.93 -1.29
C ASP A 293 -33.99 -0.55 -0.90
N THR A 294 -33.16 0.49 -1.00
CA THR A 294 -33.39 1.89 -0.55
C THR A 294 -32.59 2.85 -1.44
N ASP A 295 -32.90 4.15 -1.43
CA ASP A 295 -32.33 5.16 -2.36
C ASP A 295 -30.82 5.46 -2.17
N TYR A 296 -30.10 4.65 -1.41
CA TYR A 296 -28.64 4.69 -1.33
C TYR A 296 -28.07 4.05 -2.60
N GLN A 297 -27.73 4.89 -3.58
CA GLN A 297 -27.34 4.46 -4.93
C GLN A 297 -25.97 3.73 -4.98
N GLY A 298 -26.00 2.42 -4.72
CA GLY A 298 -24.97 1.45 -5.13
C GLY A 298 -23.58 1.66 -4.53
N THR A 299 -22.57 1.01 -5.15
CA THR A 299 -21.17 1.45 -5.08
C THR A 299 -20.89 2.69 -5.95
N THR A 300 -21.83 3.03 -6.83
CA THR A 300 -21.68 4.00 -7.91
C THR A 300 -21.87 5.45 -7.43
N TRP A 301 -22.16 5.67 -6.15
CA TRP A 301 -22.16 7.00 -5.52
C TRP A 301 -20.83 7.75 -5.74
N ALA A 302 -19.69 7.05 -5.63
CA ALA A 302 -18.37 7.64 -5.85
C ALA A 302 -18.11 8.01 -7.32
N TYR A 303 -18.77 7.34 -8.26
CA TYR A 303 -18.59 7.53 -9.70
C TYR A 303 -19.60 8.55 -10.28
N THR A 304 -20.73 8.73 -9.62
CA THR A 304 -21.75 9.75 -9.94
C THR A 304 -21.62 11.01 -9.06
N LEU A 305 -20.45 11.22 -8.44
CA LEU A 305 -20.27 12.21 -7.36
C LEU A 305 -20.62 13.64 -7.79
N GLU A 306 -20.26 14.04 -9.02
CA GLU A 306 -20.62 15.35 -9.58
C GLU A 306 -22.14 15.60 -9.62
N ASP A 307 -22.95 14.57 -9.87
CA ASP A 307 -24.42 14.67 -9.79
C ASP A 307 -24.92 14.62 -8.35
N LYS A 308 -24.23 13.89 -7.47
CA LYS A 308 -24.61 13.75 -6.05
C LYS A 308 -24.37 14.99 -5.22
N LEU A 309 -23.49 15.89 -5.68
CA LEU A 309 -23.22 17.16 -5.00
C LEU A 309 -23.94 18.37 -5.62
N LYS A 310 -24.97 18.14 -6.44
CA LYS A 310 -25.88 19.20 -6.94
C LYS A 310 -26.96 19.56 -5.91
N GLY A 311 -27.60 20.71 -6.10
CA GLY A 311 -28.70 21.17 -5.25
C GLY A 311 -28.27 21.35 -3.78
N PRO A 312 -29.04 20.87 -2.79
CA PRO A 312 -28.71 21.02 -1.36
C PRO A 312 -27.35 20.44 -0.94
N SER A 313 -26.78 19.51 -1.72
CA SER A 313 -25.46 18.92 -1.44
C SER A 313 -24.27 19.72 -2.00
N HIS A 314 -24.51 20.91 -2.56
CA HIS A 314 -23.44 21.77 -3.10
C HIS A 314 -22.43 22.24 -2.03
N GLU A 315 -22.85 22.37 -0.78
CA GLU A 315 -21.94 22.76 0.32
C GLU A 315 -20.80 21.77 0.59
N PHE A 316 -21.00 20.49 0.24
CA PHE A 316 -19.94 19.49 0.27
C PHE A 316 -18.96 19.68 -0.90
N ARG A 317 -19.43 20.05 -2.10
CA ARG A 317 -18.60 20.37 -3.27
C ARG A 317 -17.72 21.60 -3.01
N GLU A 318 -18.31 22.68 -2.49
CA GLU A 318 -17.59 23.89 -2.04
C GLU A 318 -16.42 23.55 -1.10
N THR A 319 -16.63 22.59 -0.20
CA THR A 319 -15.60 22.14 0.75
C THR A 319 -14.54 21.25 0.11
N ILE A 320 -14.94 20.38 -0.84
CA ILE A 320 -13.99 19.55 -1.59
C ILE A 320 -13.05 20.41 -2.44
N ASP A 321 -13.61 21.36 -3.19
CA ASP A 321 -12.84 22.31 -4.00
C ASP A 321 -11.91 23.15 -3.11
N LYS A 322 -12.45 23.78 -2.05
CA LYS A 322 -11.65 24.60 -1.13
C LYS A 322 -10.45 23.86 -0.54
N ILE A 323 -10.63 22.62 -0.06
CA ILE A 323 -9.52 21.84 0.53
C ILE A 323 -8.49 21.48 -0.54
N PHE A 324 -8.93 21.15 -1.75
CA PHE A 324 -8.04 20.90 -2.89
C PHE A 324 -7.23 22.15 -3.28
N ASP A 325 -7.90 23.31 -3.40
CA ASP A 325 -7.30 24.57 -3.84
C ASP A 325 -6.34 25.15 -2.79
N GLU A 326 -6.66 25.04 -1.50
CA GLU A 326 -5.74 25.33 -0.38
C GLU A 326 -4.48 24.45 -0.46
N GLY A 327 -4.66 23.16 -0.75
CA GLY A 327 -3.59 22.19 -0.94
C GLY A 327 -2.69 22.55 -2.11
N PHE A 328 -3.27 22.69 -3.30
CA PHE A 328 -2.61 23.07 -4.55
C PHE A 328 -1.83 24.39 -4.40
N SER A 329 -2.48 25.45 -3.94
CA SER A 329 -1.89 26.79 -3.81
C SER A 329 -0.60 26.79 -2.99
N LYS A 330 -0.50 25.94 -1.96
CA LYS A 330 0.65 25.81 -1.06
C LYS A 330 1.91 25.24 -1.73
N ILE A 331 1.76 24.47 -2.80
CA ILE A 331 2.86 23.87 -3.59
C ILE A 331 3.30 24.83 -4.70
N SER A 332 2.34 25.63 -5.16
CA SER A 332 2.37 26.39 -6.40
C SER A 332 2.83 27.84 -6.24
N LYS A 333 2.33 28.55 -5.20
CA LYS A 333 2.41 30.02 -5.12
C LYS A 333 3.83 30.60 -5.00
N ASP A 334 4.76 29.82 -4.45
CA ASP A 334 6.15 30.25 -4.21
C ASP A 334 7.19 29.40 -4.98
N PHE A 335 6.79 28.67 -6.03
CA PHE A 335 7.70 27.71 -6.69
C PHE A 335 8.96 28.37 -7.27
N GLY A 336 8.80 29.50 -7.98
CA GLY A 336 9.91 30.27 -8.55
C GLY A 336 10.87 30.76 -7.46
N LYS A 337 10.35 31.48 -6.46
CA LYS A 337 11.08 31.90 -5.24
C LYS A 337 11.84 30.75 -4.57
N MET A 338 11.17 29.62 -4.29
CA MET A 338 11.78 28.47 -3.60
C MET A 338 12.90 27.80 -4.40
N ASN A 339 12.89 27.90 -5.73
CA ASN A 339 13.83 27.21 -6.60
C ASN A 339 14.79 28.15 -7.35
N LYS A 340 14.75 29.48 -7.13
CA LYS A 340 15.51 30.48 -7.89
C LYS A 340 17.02 30.22 -8.01
N VAL A 341 17.62 29.58 -7.01
CA VAL A 341 19.04 29.16 -7.03
C VAL A 341 19.27 27.98 -7.97
N ASN A 342 18.39 26.98 -7.95
CA ASN A 342 18.52 25.81 -8.82
C ASN A 342 18.26 26.21 -10.28
N LEU A 343 17.25 27.05 -10.53
CA LEU A 343 16.94 27.55 -11.86
C LEU A 343 18.13 28.33 -12.46
N GLN A 344 18.75 29.26 -11.72
CA GLN A 344 19.97 29.97 -12.17
C GLN A 344 21.13 29.02 -12.52
N ILE A 345 21.34 27.96 -11.73
CA ILE A 345 22.40 26.97 -11.99
C ILE A 345 22.09 26.16 -13.27
N LEU A 346 20.83 25.74 -13.43
CA LEU A 346 20.39 24.96 -14.59
C LEU A 346 20.35 25.79 -15.88
N GLU A 347 20.01 27.07 -15.80
CA GLU A 347 20.04 28.03 -16.90
C GLU A 347 21.45 28.17 -17.48
N GLN A 348 22.47 28.33 -16.61
CA GLN A 348 23.87 28.31 -17.02
C GLN A 348 24.25 26.96 -17.65
N MET A 349 23.89 25.84 -17.02
CA MET A 349 24.31 24.50 -17.45
C MET A 349 23.69 24.08 -18.79
N ILE A 350 22.40 24.33 -18.99
CA ILE A 350 21.72 24.07 -20.26
C ILE A 350 22.23 25.05 -21.33
N GLY A 351 22.51 26.31 -20.97
CA GLY A 351 23.23 27.26 -21.81
C GLY A 351 24.58 26.73 -22.32
N GLU A 352 25.37 26.12 -21.44
CA GLU A 352 26.68 25.54 -21.77
C GLU A 352 26.58 24.25 -22.60
N LEU A 353 25.49 23.49 -22.53
CA LEU A 353 25.29 22.24 -23.28
C LEU A 353 24.64 22.46 -24.65
N TYR A 354 23.54 23.22 -24.70
CA TYR A 354 22.61 23.27 -25.83
C TYR A 354 22.35 24.68 -26.38
N GLY A 355 22.95 25.72 -25.78
CA GLY A 355 22.69 27.12 -26.14
C GLY A 355 21.57 27.76 -25.31
N SER A 356 21.25 29.02 -25.60
CA SER A 356 20.32 29.84 -24.81
C SER A 356 18.94 29.20 -24.68
N ILE A 357 18.52 28.91 -23.44
CA ILE A 357 17.16 28.47 -23.10
C ILE A 357 16.34 29.63 -22.56
N GLU A 358 15.07 29.71 -22.96
CA GLU A 358 14.12 30.63 -22.35
C GLU A 358 13.81 30.22 -20.91
N ARG A 359 14.06 31.13 -19.97
CA ARG A 359 13.94 30.87 -18.52
C ARG A 359 12.53 30.49 -18.06
N GLN A 360 11.50 30.91 -18.78
CA GLN A 360 10.12 30.48 -18.54
C GLN A 360 9.95 28.98 -18.84
N ASN A 361 10.38 28.51 -20.02
CA ASN A 361 10.31 27.10 -20.41
C ASN A 361 11.14 26.21 -19.48
N LEU A 362 12.35 26.64 -19.10
CA LEU A 362 13.16 25.96 -18.09
C LEU A 362 12.43 25.86 -16.72
N THR A 363 11.68 26.89 -16.34
CA THR A 363 10.93 26.90 -15.08
C THR A 363 9.74 25.93 -15.15
N CYS A 364 9.05 25.83 -16.30
CA CYS A 364 8.00 24.85 -16.57
C CYS A 364 8.54 23.41 -16.54
N ASP A 365 9.62 23.11 -17.29
CA ASP A 365 10.25 21.77 -17.31
C ASP A 365 10.73 21.34 -15.93
N TYR A 366 11.28 22.27 -15.15
CA TYR A 366 11.75 22.01 -13.79
C TYR A 366 10.58 21.88 -12.79
N TYR A 367 9.43 22.54 -13.02
CA TYR A 367 8.17 22.27 -12.29
C TYR A 367 7.62 20.88 -12.60
N ASP A 368 7.60 20.50 -13.87
CA ASP A 368 7.25 19.16 -14.35
C ASP A 368 8.14 18.07 -13.73
N PHE A 369 9.42 18.35 -13.55
CA PHE A 369 10.36 17.44 -12.91
C PHE A 369 10.20 17.38 -11.39
N ILE A 370 10.11 18.51 -10.68
CA ILE A 370 10.06 18.54 -9.20
C ILE A 370 8.68 18.21 -8.66
N GLN A 371 7.65 18.90 -9.15
CA GLN A 371 6.30 18.79 -8.64
C GLN A 371 5.57 17.64 -9.34
N LEU A 372 5.41 17.69 -10.67
CA LEU A 372 4.62 16.67 -11.40
C LEU A 372 5.33 15.31 -11.48
N LYS A 373 6.67 15.32 -11.35
CA LYS A 373 7.56 14.15 -11.40
C LYS A 373 7.41 13.35 -12.70
N LYS A 374 7.28 14.04 -13.84
CA LYS A 374 7.17 13.39 -15.17
C LYS A 374 8.29 12.37 -15.43
N HIS A 375 9.47 12.59 -14.85
CA HIS A 375 10.60 11.65 -14.82
C HIS A 375 10.28 10.23 -14.32
N LYS A 376 9.20 10.02 -13.54
CA LYS A 376 8.78 8.70 -13.08
C LYS A 376 8.07 7.87 -14.14
N TYR A 377 7.54 8.50 -15.18
CA TYR A 377 6.72 7.87 -16.21
C TYR A 377 7.50 7.63 -17.52
N LEU A 378 8.84 7.73 -17.47
CA LEU A 378 9.75 7.39 -18.57
C LEU A 378 9.91 5.87 -18.79
N GLY A 379 9.42 5.02 -17.87
CA GLY A 379 9.56 3.56 -17.93
C GLY A 379 10.90 3.02 -17.39
N PHE A 380 11.91 3.86 -17.19
CA PHE A 380 13.18 3.53 -16.52
C PHE A 380 13.46 4.48 -15.34
N SER A 381 14.44 4.12 -14.50
CA SER A 381 14.75 4.85 -13.25
C SER A 381 15.94 5.79 -13.43
N ILE A 382 15.69 7.10 -13.55
CA ILE A 382 16.74 8.13 -13.52
C ILE A 382 17.61 7.99 -12.26
N LYS A 383 17.02 7.70 -11.08
CA LYS A 383 17.78 7.51 -9.84
C LYS A 383 18.84 6.40 -9.97
N ARG A 384 18.46 5.26 -10.57
CA ARG A 384 19.38 4.12 -10.78
C ARG A 384 20.43 4.46 -11.83
N LEU A 385 20.03 5.08 -12.93
CA LEU A 385 20.94 5.54 -13.99
C LEU A 385 21.99 6.54 -13.45
N ARG A 386 21.59 7.48 -12.58
CA ARG A 386 22.53 8.34 -11.84
C ARG A 386 23.42 7.52 -10.91
N GLU A 387 22.88 6.62 -10.11
CA GLU A 387 23.67 5.85 -9.14
C GLU A 387 24.74 4.99 -9.83
N THR A 388 24.38 4.29 -10.92
CA THR A 388 25.34 3.57 -11.77
C THR A 388 26.35 4.51 -12.44
N MET A 389 25.94 5.70 -12.92
CA MET A 389 26.88 6.69 -13.47
C MET A 389 27.89 7.17 -12.42
N LEU A 390 27.46 7.38 -11.18
CA LEU A 390 28.32 7.73 -10.04
C LEU A 390 29.13 6.53 -9.49
N GLU A 391 29.08 5.38 -10.16
CA GLU A 391 29.78 4.13 -9.81
C GLU A 391 30.70 3.62 -10.92
N THR A 392 30.47 4.02 -12.17
CA THR A 392 31.18 3.48 -13.34
C THR A 392 31.89 4.54 -14.19
N THR A 393 31.92 5.81 -13.76
CA THR A 393 32.58 6.92 -14.48
C THR A 393 33.29 7.88 -13.50
N PRO A 394 34.15 8.81 -13.98
CA PRO A 394 34.84 9.80 -13.15
C PRO A 394 33.93 10.70 -12.28
N ALA A 395 32.61 10.66 -12.51
CA ALA A 395 31.62 11.30 -11.65
C ALA A 395 31.54 10.69 -10.22
N GLU A 396 32.21 9.56 -9.95
CA GLU A 396 32.33 8.99 -8.59
C GLU A 396 32.81 10.02 -7.54
N CYS A 397 33.60 11.02 -7.92
CA CYS A 397 34.04 12.10 -7.03
C CYS A 397 32.90 12.80 -6.26
N TYR A 398 31.67 12.80 -6.77
CA TYR A 398 30.48 13.32 -6.07
C TYR A 398 29.96 12.45 -4.91
N LYS A 399 30.49 11.23 -4.73
CA LYS A 399 30.21 10.39 -3.56
C LYS A 399 31.02 10.81 -2.33
N ALA A 400 32.13 11.52 -2.50
CA ALA A 400 33.04 11.91 -1.42
C ALA A 400 32.35 12.65 -0.26
N GLU A 401 32.93 12.55 0.94
CA GLU A 401 32.35 13.08 2.18
C GLU A 401 32.21 14.61 2.19
N CYS A 402 33.05 15.33 1.45
CA CYS A 402 32.98 16.79 1.29
C CYS A 402 31.64 17.27 0.69
N TYR A 403 30.90 16.40 0.00
CA TYR A 403 29.56 16.71 -0.53
C TYR A 403 28.42 16.23 0.39
N ASN A 404 28.68 15.70 1.60
CA ASN A 404 27.66 15.12 2.48
C ASN A 404 26.47 16.06 2.76
N SER A 405 26.73 17.36 2.96
CA SER A 405 25.72 18.40 3.20
C SER A 405 24.92 18.78 1.94
N GLU A 406 25.60 18.89 0.80
CA GLU A 406 25.05 19.40 -0.46
C GLU A 406 24.45 18.30 -1.35
N ARG A 407 24.73 17.02 -1.07
CA ARG A 407 24.39 15.85 -1.93
C ARG A 407 22.93 15.84 -2.39
N GLN A 408 21.98 16.27 -1.55
CA GLN A 408 20.56 16.31 -1.92
C GLN A 408 20.22 17.40 -2.94
N LYS A 409 20.97 18.51 -3.00
CA LYS A 409 20.88 19.53 -4.06
C LYS A 409 21.58 19.03 -5.32
N LEU A 410 22.81 18.53 -5.16
CA LEU A 410 23.64 18.00 -6.23
C LEU A 410 22.91 16.92 -7.05
N TYR A 411 22.35 15.91 -6.38
CA TYR A 411 21.64 14.82 -7.05
C TYR A 411 20.35 15.29 -7.75
N LYS A 412 19.65 16.31 -7.25
CA LYS A 412 18.48 16.88 -7.93
C LYS A 412 18.84 17.61 -9.23
N LEU A 413 19.99 18.28 -9.25
CA LEU A 413 20.49 18.94 -10.47
C LEU A 413 20.90 17.90 -11.51
N ILE A 414 21.62 16.85 -11.11
CA ILE A 414 21.99 15.74 -12.01
C ILE A 414 20.74 15.01 -12.51
N ASP A 415 19.81 14.63 -11.63
CA ASP A 415 18.56 13.96 -12.03
C ASP A 415 17.72 14.80 -13.01
N PHE A 416 17.78 16.14 -12.93
CA PHE A 416 17.12 17.03 -13.89
C PHE A 416 17.86 17.13 -15.23
N LEU A 417 19.19 17.21 -15.24
CA LEU A 417 19.97 17.21 -16.48
C LEU A 417 19.78 15.89 -17.27
N ILE A 418 19.67 14.77 -16.55
CA ILE A 418 19.29 13.47 -17.15
C ILE A 418 17.85 13.52 -17.68
N TYR A 419 16.92 14.14 -16.95
CA TYR A 419 15.53 14.30 -17.40
C TYR A 419 15.42 15.14 -18.68
N ASP A 420 16.06 16.31 -18.77
CA ASP A 420 16.07 17.14 -19.98
C ASP A 420 16.68 16.39 -21.18
N LEU A 421 17.84 15.74 -20.98
CA LEU A 421 18.52 14.95 -22.02
C LEU A 421 17.58 13.92 -22.68
N TYR A 422 16.80 13.16 -21.91
CA TYR A 422 15.87 12.18 -22.47
C TYR A 422 14.54 12.77 -22.91
N TYR A 423 13.89 13.58 -22.06
CA TYR A 423 12.52 14.04 -22.28
C TYR A 423 12.45 15.12 -23.37
N ASN A 424 13.37 16.09 -23.35
CA ASN A 424 13.39 17.22 -24.27
C ASN A 424 14.34 17.00 -25.47
N ARG A 425 15.52 16.36 -25.27
CA ARG A 425 16.56 16.30 -26.33
C ARG A 425 16.63 14.97 -27.09
N LYS A 426 16.25 13.84 -26.47
CA LYS A 426 16.38 12.47 -27.02
C LYS A 426 15.17 11.56 -26.73
N PRO A 427 13.92 11.97 -27.01
CA PRO A 427 12.73 11.21 -26.63
C PRO A 427 12.69 9.79 -27.24
N ALA A 428 13.15 9.59 -28.48
CA ALA A 428 13.20 8.27 -29.11
C ALA A 428 14.08 7.26 -28.34
N ARG A 429 15.13 7.74 -27.65
CA ARG A 429 16.03 6.86 -26.88
C ARG A 429 15.38 6.33 -25.59
N ILE A 430 14.30 6.95 -25.11
CA ILE A 430 13.47 6.41 -24.03
C ILE A 430 12.92 5.05 -24.43
N GLU A 431 12.42 4.92 -25.66
CA GLU A 431 11.79 3.69 -26.17
C GLU A 431 12.84 2.59 -26.33
N GLU A 432 14.03 2.91 -26.88
CA GLU A 432 15.17 1.98 -26.93
C GLU A 432 15.54 1.38 -25.55
N ILE A 433 15.62 2.23 -24.51
CA ILE A 433 16.01 1.80 -23.16
C ILE A 433 14.90 0.94 -22.53
N VAL A 434 13.65 1.40 -22.65
CA VAL A 434 12.48 0.70 -22.09
C VAL A 434 12.33 -0.69 -22.71
N ASP A 435 12.54 -0.83 -24.02
CA ASP A 435 12.40 -2.11 -24.69
C ASP A 435 13.55 -3.07 -24.38
N LYS A 436 14.81 -2.60 -24.33
CA LYS A 436 15.95 -3.40 -23.80
C LYS A 436 15.66 -3.89 -22.37
N LEU A 437 15.11 -3.03 -21.50
CA LEU A 437 14.72 -3.40 -20.13
C LEU A 437 13.52 -4.37 -20.10
N ARG A 438 12.63 -4.36 -21.09
CA ARG A 438 11.52 -5.33 -21.22
C ARG A 438 12.00 -6.68 -21.73
N GLU A 439 13.01 -6.72 -22.57
CA GLU A 439 13.58 -7.94 -23.13
C GLU A 439 14.36 -8.76 -22.07
N SER A 440 14.85 -8.08 -21.03
CA SER A 440 15.55 -8.70 -19.89
C SER A 440 14.74 -9.77 -19.15
N VAL A 441 15.44 -10.86 -18.81
CA VAL A 441 14.94 -12.09 -18.18
C VAL A 441 15.30 -12.14 -16.70
N ASN A 442 16.50 -11.68 -16.34
CA ASN A 442 17.04 -11.62 -14.98
C ASN A 442 17.32 -10.15 -14.57
N ASP A 443 18.00 -9.94 -13.44
CA ASP A 443 18.34 -8.59 -12.95
C ASP A 443 19.76 -8.13 -13.34
N GLU A 444 20.65 -9.05 -13.69
CA GLU A 444 22.04 -8.78 -14.12
C GLU A 444 22.09 -8.14 -15.51
N GLU A 445 21.27 -8.66 -16.45
CA GLU A 445 21.02 -8.05 -17.76
C GLU A 445 20.56 -6.59 -17.63
N LYS A 446 19.76 -6.28 -16.60
CA LYS A 446 19.30 -4.90 -16.33
C LYS A 446 20.44 -4.03 -15.83
N GLU A 447 21.28 -4.51 -14.90
CA GLU A 447 22.46 -3.74 -14.47
C GLU A 447 23.43 -3.50 -15.64
N SER A 448 23.58 -4.45 -16.56
CA SER A 448 24.34 -4.26 -17.80
C SER A 448 23.76 -3.12 -18.66
N ILE A 449 22.44 -3.14 -18.90
CA ILE A 449 21.75 -2.07 -19.66
C ILE A 449 21.92 -0.70 -18.97
N TYR A 450 21.71 -0.60 -17.66
CA TYR A 450 21.95 0.64 -16.91
C TYR A 450 23.42 1.08 -16.96
N SER A 451 24.38 0.15 -16.98
CA SER A 451 25.83 0.46 -17.02
C SER A 451 26.31 0.95 -18.38
N VAL A 452 25.76 0.41 -19.48
CA VAL A 452 26.02 0.92 -20.84
C VAL A 452 25.42 2.32 -20.98
N GLU A 453 24.18 2.51 -20.55
CA GLU A 453 23.48 3.78 -20.71
C GLU A 453 24.04 4.88 -19.78
N ALA A 454 24.53 4.52 -18.59
CA ALA A 454 25.19 5.45 -17.67
C ALA A 454 26.45 6.10 -18.27
N LYS A 455 27.19 5.38 -19.13
CA LYS A 455 28.36 5.93 -19.85
C LYS A 455 27.92 6.97 -20.87
N TYR A 456 26.90 6.67 -21.68
CA TYR A 456 26.31 7.61 -22.63
C TYR A 456 25.80 8.90 -21.96
N VAL A 457 25.16 8.79 -20.79
CA VAL A 457 24.75 9.96 -19.99
C VAL A 457 25.95 10.77 -19.53
N TYR A 458 26.99 10.12 -19.00
CA TYR A 458 28.20 10.83 -18.56
C TYR A 458 28.89 11.54 -19.72
N GLU A 459 29.10 10.87 -20.85
CA GLU A 459 29.68 11.46 -22.06
C GLU A 459 28.88 12.71 -22.50
N SER A 460 27.55 12.59 -22.55
CA SER A 460 26.63 13.66 -22.95
C SER A 460 26.59 14.88 -22.01
N LEU A 461 26.94 14.72 -20.72
CA LEU A 461 26.85 15.76 -19.68
C LEU A 461 28.22 16.21 -19.13
N SER A 462 29.29 15.47 -19.43
CA SER A 462 30.68 15.62 -18.95
C SER A 462 31.15 17.07 -18.88
N LYS A 463 31.00 17.81 -20.00
CA LYS A 463 31.32 19.24 -20.15
C LYS A 463 30.82 20.12 -18.99
N VAL A 464 29.61 19.86 -18.50
CA VAL A 464 28.98 20.62 -17.41
C VAL A 464 29.28 20.01 -16.04
N LEU A 465 29.30 18.68 -15.93
CA LEU A 465 29.62 17.99 -14.67
C LEU A 465 31.02 18.41 -14.21
N ASP A 466 32.03 18.15 -15.04
CA ASP A 466 33.42 18.31 -14.66
C ASP A 466 33.89 19.76 -14.53
N LYS A 467 33.30 20.69 -15.29
CA LYS A 467 33.70 22.11 -15.29
C LYS A 467 32.85 22.99 -14.36
N SER A 468 31.54 22.79 -14.34
CA SER A 468 30.60 23.81 -13.84
C SER A 468 29.88 23.34 -12.57
N LEU A 469 29.40 22.09 -12.53
CA LEU A 469 28.67 21.55 -11.38
C LEU A 469 29.53 21.46 -10.11
N LYS A 470 30.84 21.17 -10.25
CA LYS A 470 31.79 21.16 -9.11
C LYS A 470 31.91 22.53 -8.42
N ASN A 471 31.76 23.62 -9.18
CA ASN A 471 31.93 24.99 -8.71
C ASN A 471 30.60 25.63 -8.25
N SER A 472 29.50 25.41 -8.98
CA SER A 472 28.20 26.07 -8.71
C SER A 472 27.46 25.63 -7.43
N VAL A 473 27.92 24.56 -6.77
CA VAL A 473 27.23 23.92 -5.63
C VAL A 473 27.85 24.27 -4.27
N SER A 474 28.90 25.11 -4.21
CA SER A 474 29.51 25.52 -2.94
C SER A 474 28.56 26.31 -2.04
N GLY A 475 28.75 26.21 -0.71
CA GLY A 475 27.94 26.91 0.29
C GLY A 475 28.04 28.44 0.25
N GLU A 476 29.07 28.99 -0.40
CA GLU A 476 29.22 30.43 -0.63
C GLU A 476 28.53 30.86 -1.93
N THR A 477 28.79 30.14 -3.03
CA THR A 477 28.12 30.35 -4.33
C THR A 477 26.60 30.28 -4.21
N ILE A 478 26.07 29.36 -3.38
CA ILE A 478 24.64 29.26 -3.07
C ILE A 478 24.12 30.53 -2.38
N LYS A 479 24.84 31.11 -1.41
CA LYS A 479 24.44 32.35 -0.72
C LYS A 479 24.42 33.55 -1.66
N ASP A 480 25.32 33.60 -2.64
CA ASP A 480 25.36 34.72 -3.59
C ASP A 480 24.29 34.58 -4.69
N LEU A 481 24.04 33.36 -5.19
CA LEU A 481 22.90 33.09 -6.09
C LEU A 481 21.54 33.37 -5.43
N GLN A 482 21.44 33.31 -4.10
CA GLN A 482 20.25 33.73 -3.35
C GLN A 482 20.02 35.26 -3.38
N LYS A 483 21.10 36.06 -3.51
CA LYS A 483 21.05 37.54 -3.54
C LYS A 483 20.80 38.10 -4.94
N ARG A 484 21.28 37.43 -6.00
CA ARG A 484 21.25 37.93 -7.40
C ARG A 484 19.87 38.16 -7.99
N TYR A 485 18.84 37.54 -7.43
CA TYR A 485 17.45 37.70 -7.84
C TYR A 485 16.62 37.97 -6.58
N ASP A 486 15.82 39.03 -6.59
CA ASP A 486 14.76 39.21 -5.59
C ASP A 486 13.68 38.12 -5.73
N ASP A 487 12.81 38.02 -4.72
CA ASP A 487 11.75 37.00 -4.68
C ASP A 487 10.55 37.33 -5.58
N GLU A 488 10.37 38.61 -5.94
CA GLU A 488 9.21 39.05 -6.71
C GLU A 488 9.42 38.78 -8.20
N THR A 489 10.57 39.16 -8.76
CA THR A 489 11.02 38.81 -10.10
C THR A 489 11.08 37.29 -10.29
N ALA A 490 11.53 36.54 -9.28
CA ALA A 490 11.54 35.08 -9.31
C ALA A 490 10.14 34.45 -9.37
N ASN A 491 9.12 35.09 -8.78
CA ASN A 491 7.72 34.65 -8.87
C ASN A 491 7.00 35.21 -10.11
N ARG A 492 7.37 36.39 -10.64
CA ARG A 492 6.81 36.95 -11.90
C ARG A 492 7.15 36.10 -13.13
N ILE A 493 8.27 35.38 -13.12
CA ILE A 493 8.65 34.38 -14.14
C ILE A 493 7.83 33.08 -14.01
N TRP A 494 7.15 32.88 -12.88
CA TRP A 494 6.34 31.70 -12.59
C TRP A 494 4.84 32.05 -12.54
N ASP A 495 4.21 32.12 -13.70
CA ASP A 495 2.76 32.11 -13.81
C ASP A 495 2.24 30.67 -13.89
N ILE A 496 1.44 30.26 -12.90
CA ILE A 496 0.82 28.93 -12.90
C ILE A 496 -0.42 28.84 -13.80
N SER A 497 -0.98 29.95 -14.28
CA SER A 497 -2.10 29.90 -15.25
C SER A 497 -1.70 29.19 -16.56
N GLN A 498 -0.40 29.19 -16.87
CA GLN A 498 0.22 28.43 -17.96
C GLN A 498 0.16 26.90 -17.77
N HIS A 499 -0.16 26.41 -16.56
CA HIS A 499 -0.39 24.99 -16.26
C HIS A 499 -1.88 24.76 -15.99
N SER A 500 -2.58 24.21 -16.99
CA SER A 500 -4.05 24.08 -17.11
C SER A 500 -4.80 23.25 -16.05
N ILE A 501 -4.16 22.90 -14.94
CA ILE A 501 -4.58 21.82 -14.05
C ILE A 501 -5.63 22.26 -13.03
N SER A 502 -5.50 23.43 -12.39
CA SER A 502 -6.29 23.75 -11.18
C SER A 502 -7.80 23.83 -11.37
N GLY A 503 -8.27 24.24 -12.56
CA GLY A 503 -9.71 24.41 -12.82
C GLY A 503 -10.47 23.09 -13.02
N ASN A 504 -9.84 22.08 -13.63
CA ASN A 504 -10.58 20.98 -14.28
C ASN A 504 -10.46 19.60 -13.60
N VAL A 505 -9.75 19.49 -12.46
CA VAL A 505 -9.62 18.20 -11.74
C VAL A 505 -10.98 17.66 -11.31
N ASN A 506 -11.25 16.39 -11.62
CA ASN A 506 -12.52 15.71 -11.37
C ASN A 506 -12.85 15.61 -9.86
N CYS A 507 -14.13 15.72 -9.46
CA CYS A 507 -14.52 15.61 -8.04
C CYS A 507 -14.06 14.32 -7.37
N PHE A 508 -14.07 13.18 -8.07
CA PHE A 508 -13.54 11.92 -7.57
C PHE A 508 -12.08 12.08 -7.16
N CYS A 509 -11.25 12.65 -8.03
CA CYS A 509 -9.84 12.93 -7.77
C CYS A 509 -9.66 13.88 -6.57
N LYS A 510 -10.45 14.96 -6.48
CA LYS A 510 -10.43 15.87 -5.31
C LYS A 510 -10.82 15.17 -4.00
N LEU A 511 -11.78 14.23 -4.03
CA LEU A 511 -12.13 13.40 -2.88
C LEU A 511 -11.01 12.41 -2.51
N ILE A 512 -10.32 11.80 -3.49
CA ILE A 512 -9.11 11.00 -3.24
C ILE A 512 -8.03 11.85 -2.56
N TYR A 513 -7.80 13.09 -2.99
CA TYR A 513 -6.85 13.98 -2.31
C TYR A 513 -7.19 14.17 -0.82
N ILE A 514 -8.46 14.40 -0.49
CA ILE A 514 -8.90 14.52 0.92
C ILE A 514 -8.64 13.23 1.71
N MET A 515 -8.83 12.05 1.10
CA MET A 515 -8.44 10.78 1.73
C MET A 515 -6.94 10.72 2.03
N THR A 516 -6.08 11.23 1.13
CA THR A 516 -4.61 11.18 1.33
C THR A 516 -4.13 12.01 2.52
N LEU A 517 -4.82 13.09 2.89
CA LEU A 517 -4.48 13.91 4.07
C LEU A 517 -4.58 13.11 5.39
N MET A 518 -5.49 12.13 5.44
CA MET A 518 -5.72 11.31 6.62
C MET A 518 -4.78 10.09 6.74
N LEU A 519 -4.15 9.66 5.64
CA LEU A 519 -3.31 8.44 5.55
C LEU A 519 -1.82 8.67 5.90
N ASP A 520 -1.04 7.59 6.04
CA ASP A 520 0.44 7.62 6.08
C ASP A 520 1.07 7.69 4.69
N GLY A 521 2.30 8.18 4.60
CA GLY A 521 3.07 8.21 3.35
C GLY A 521 3.16 6.87 2.61
N LYS A 522 3.14 5.71 3.28
CA LYS A 522 3.11 4.41 2.58
C LYS A 522 1.71 4.04 2.05
N GLU A 523 0.66 4.44 2.74
CA GLU A 523 -0.73 4.18 2.37
C GLU A 523 -1.18 5.10 1.22
N ILE A 524 -0.76 6.38 1.25
CA ILE A 524 -0.93 7.33 0.13
C ILE A 524 -0.33 6.76 -1.16
N ASN A 525 0.89 6.22 -1.10
CA ASN A 525 1.54 5.65 -2.29
C ASN A 525 0.80 4.39 -2.80
N ASP A 526 0.39 3.48 -1.92
CA ASP A 526 -0.30 2.23 -2.31
C ASP A 526 -1.67 2.51 -2.94
N LEU A 527 -2.47 3.40 -2.31
CA LEU A 527 -3.75 3.88 -2.85
C LEU A 527 -3.56 4.53 -4.23
N LEU A 528 -2.72 5.57 -4.33
CA LEU A 528 -2.61 6.36 -5.56
C LEU A 528 -1.96 5.59 -6.70
N THR A 529 -0.91 4.79 -6.44
CA THR A 529 -0.28 4.00 -7.52
C THR A 529 -1.16 2.85 -8.00
N THR A 530 -1.98 2.26 -7.12
CA THR A 530 -2.98 1.27 -7.52
C THR A 530 -4.09 1.92 -8.35
N LEU A 531 -4.66 3.05 -7.90
CA LEU A 531 -5.69 3.76 -8.66
C LEU A 531 -5.17 4.22 -10.04
N VAL A 532 -3.99 4.84 -10.10
CA VAL A 532 -3.33 5.22 -11.36
C VAL A 532 -3.22 4.01 -12.28
N ASN A 533 -2.68 2.88 -11.83
CA ASN A 533 -2.58 1.70 -12.69
C ASN A 533 -3.95 1.19 -13.17
N LYS A 534 -5.02 1.30 -12.37
CA LYS A 534 -6.34 0.81 -12.78
C LYS A 534 -7.03 1.72 -13.79
N PHE A 535 -6.97 3.03 -13.63
CA PHE A 535 -7.46 3.96 -14.65
C PHE A 535 -6.61 3.91 -15.94
N ASP A 536 -5.28 3.73 -15.83
CA ASP A 536 -4.36 3.49 -16.95
C ASP A 536 -4.69 2.19 -17.72
N ASN A 537 -4.96 1.09 -17.01
CA ASN A 537 -5.42 -0.16 -17.64
C ASN A 537 -6.80 0.00 -18.31
N ILE A 538 -7.75 0.70 -17.69
CA ILE A 538 -9.11 0.90 -18.24
C ILE A 538 -9.03 1.77 -19.51
N ALA A 539 -8.26 2.87 -19.48
CA ALA A 539 -7.98 3.67 -20.67
C ALA A 539 -7.33 2.84 -21.79
N SER A 540 -6.36 1.97 -21.47
CA SER A 540 -5.76 1.06 -22.46
C SER A 540 -6.69 -0.05 -22.96
N PHE A 541 -7.80 -0.35 -22.28
CA PHE A 541 -8.85 -1.21 -22.85
C PHE A 541 -9.77 -0.41 -23.77
N ILE A 542 -10.15 0.81 -23.36
CA ILE A 542 -10.96 1.74 -24.17
C ILE A 542 -10.27 2.03 -25.51
N ASP A 543 -9.00 2.45 -25.48
CA ASP A 543 -8.21 2.75 -26.69
C ASP A 543 -8.17 1.55 -27.68
N VAL A 544 -8.13 0.31 -27.19
CA VAL A 544 -8.15 -0.92 -28.03
C VAL A 544 -9.55 -1.28 -28.52
N MET A 545 -10.59 -0.95 -27.74
CA MET A 545 -11.97 -1.18 -28.15
C MET A 545 -12.39 -0.20 -29.25
N ASP A 546 -11.95 1.07 -29.17
CA ASP A 546 -12.03 2.05 -30.27
C ASP A 546 -11.29 1.54 -31.52
N GLU A 547 -10.03 1.07 -31.39
CA GLU A 547 -9.22 0.54 -32.51
C GLU A 547 -9.89 -0.68 -33.20
N LEU A 548 -10.66 -1.48 -32.46
CA LEU A 548 -11.39 -2.65 -32.94
C LEU A 548 -12.87 -2.38 -33.29
N GLY A 549 -13.36 -1.14 -33.16
CA GLY A 549 -14.75 -0.76 -33.45
C GLY A 549 -15.79 -1.39 -32.51
N LEU A 550 -15.41 -1.72 -31.28
CA LEU A 550 -16.26 -2.35 -30.27
C LEU A 550 -17.05 -1.32 -29.45
N GLU A 551 -18.34 -1.57 -29.22
CA GLU A 551 -19.18 -0.66 -28.44
C GLU A 551 -18.98 -0.77 -26.92
N HIS A 552 -18.04 0.00 -26.38
CA HIS A 552 -17.77 0.12 -24.94
C HIS A 552 -18.72 1.10 -24.19
N SER A 553 -19.99 1.21 -24.58
CA SER A 553 -20.88 2.25 -24.01
C SER A 553 -21.16 2.01 -22.52
N PHE A 554 -20.82 2.99 -21.65
CA PHE A 554 -21.07 2.89 -20.20
C PHE A 554 -22.47 3.39 -19.84
N THR A 555 -23.15 2.66 -18.96
CA THR A 555 -24.37 3.13 -18.27
C THR A 555 -24.07 4.36 -17.39
N ASP A 556 -25.08 5.20 -17.12
CA ASP A 556 -24.91 6.46 -16.37
C ASP A 556 -24.17 6.31 -15.03
N ASN A 557 -24.41 5.20 -14.33
CA ASN A 557 -23.77 4.86 -13.05
C ASN A 557 -22.25 4.60 -13.15
N TYR A 558 -21.74 4.28 -14.35
CA TYR A 558 -20.34 3.97 -14.62
C TYR A 558 -19.71 4.92 -15.65
N LYS A 559 -20.45 5.94 -16.12
CA LYS A 559 -20.04 6.86 -17.19
C LYS A 559 -18.70 7.55 -16.95
N MET A 560 -18.34 7.82 -15.69
CA MET A 560 -17.04 8.34 -15.27
C MET A 560 -15.84 7.54 -15.82
N PHE A 561 -16.01 6.24 -16.09
CA PHE A 561 -14.92 5.40 -16.62
C PHE A 561 -14.60 5.65 -18.10
N ALA A 562 -15.44 6.36 -18.86
CA ALA A 562 -15.05 6.87 -20.18
C ALA A 562 -13.87 7.86 -20.06
N ASP A 563 -13.89 8.73 -19.05
CA ASP A 563 -12.85 9.74 -18.78
C ASP A 563 -11.60 9.16 -18.08
N SER A 564 -11.42 7.83 -18.06
CA SER A 564 -10.33 7.15 -17.34
C SER A 564 -8.93 7.68 -17.67
N LYS A 565 -8.72 8.14 -18.91
CA LYS A 565 -7.45 8.72 -19.39
C LYS A 565 -7.15 10.06 -18.70
N ALA A 566 -8.14 10.92 -18.53
CA ALA A 566 -8.03 12.18 -17.79
C ALA A 566 -7.92 11.95 -16.28
N ILE A 567 -8.72 11.04 -15.72
CA ILE A 567 -8.69 10.66 -14.29
C ILE A 567 -7.33 10.06 -13.91
N CYS A 568 -6.70 9.28 -14.81
CA CYS A 568 -5.33 8.80 -14.62
C CYS A 568 -4.33 9.96 -14.46
N LEU A 569 -4.42 10.99 -15.31
CA LEU A 569 -3.55 12.18 -15.22
C LEU A 569 -3.80 13.00 -13.94
N ASP A 570 -5.06 13.20 -13.55
CA ASP A 570 -5.42 13.84 -12.26
C ASP A 570 -4.83 13.08 -11.06
N LEU A 571 -4.91 11.75 -11.06
CA LEU A 571 -4.38 10.92 -9.98
C LEU A 571 -2.85 10.88 -9.97
N GLN A 572 -2.20 10.90 -11.15
CA GLN A 572 -0.75 11.10 -11.26
C GLN A 572 -0.33 12.47 -10.72
N PHE A 573 -1.12 13.52 -11.02
CA PHE A 573 -0.94 14.86 -10.49
C PHE A 573 -1.09 14.91 -8.96
N ILE A 574 -2.12 14.27 -8.38
CA ILE A 574 -2.27 14.19 -6.92
C ILE A 574 -1.12 13.41 -6.28
N ASN A 575 -0.68 12.28 -6.86
CA ASN A 575 0.48 11.51 -6.40
C ASN A 575 1.79 12.31 -6.48
N SER A 576 1.84 13.28 -7.39
CA SER A 576 2.92 14.23 -7.50
C SER A 576 3.09 15.02 -6.19
N PHE A 577 2.02 15.52 -5.56
CA PHE A 577 2.14 16.43 -4.40
C PHE A 577 1.58 15.91 -3.06
N ALA A 578 0.69 14.92 -3.02
CA ALA A 578 0.12 14.38 -1.78
C ALA A 578 1.19 13.88 -0.80
N ARG A 579 1.10 14.28 0.47
CA ARG A 579 2.00 13.89 1.57
C ARG A 579 1.20 13.73 2.87
N MET A 580 1.75 12.97 3.82
CA MET A 580 1.28 13.00 5.21
C MET A 580 1.40 14.42 5.78
N SER A 581 0.28 14.99 6.21
CA SER A 581 0.21 16.36 6.72
C SER A 581 1.04 16.62 7.98
N LYS A 582 1.39 17.90 8.19
CA LYS A 582 2.04 18.37 9.42
C LYS A 582 1.00 18.66 10.51
N ILE A 583 1.46 18.81 11.76
CA ILE A 583 0.60 19.04 12.94
C ILE A 583 1.18 20.23 13.71
N ASP A 584 0.55 21.39 13.54
CA ASP A 584 1.13 22.68 13.96
C ASP A 584 0.23 23.52 14.91
N ASP A 585 -0.92 22.99 15.33
CA ASP A 585 -1.83 23.58 16.36
C ASP A 585 -1.42 23.26 17.81
N GLU A 586 -1.76 24.14 18.74
CA GLU A 586 -1.41 24.07 20.16
C GLU A 586 -2.27 23.09 20.96
N LYS A 587 -3.58 23.03 20.71
CA LYS A 587 -4.47 22.07 21.38
C LYS A 587 -4.07 20.64 21.04
N SER A 588 -3.80 20.40 19.75
CA SER A 588 -3.26 19.15 19.22
C SER A 588 -1.87 18.85 19.78
N LYS A 589 -0.99 19.83 19.98
CA LYS A 589 0.28 19.64 20.69
C LYS A 589 0.04 19.15 22.14
N ARG A 590 -0.86 19.76 22.93
CA ARG A 590 -1.15 19.29 24.32
C ARG A 590 -1.60 17.83 24.32
N GLN A 591 -2.49 17.45 23.41
CA GLN A 591 -2.95 16.05 23.30
C GLN A 591 -1.88 15.09 22.77
N LEU A 592 -1.00 15.53 21.85
CA LEU A 592 0.16 14.76 21.41
C LEU A 592 1.16 14.54 22.57
N PHE A 593 1.39 15.54 23.42
CA PHE A 593 2.22 15.36 24.62
C PHE A 593 1.56 14.40 25.62
N ARG A 594 0.25 14.49 25.90
CA ARG A 594 -0.48 13.51 26.74
C ARG A 594 -0.20 12.07 26.28
N ASP A 595 -0.50 11.77 25.02
CA ASP A 595 -0.37 10.41 24.50
C ASP A 595 1.11 9.99 24.27
N ALA A 596 2.05 10.95 24.14
CA ALA A 596 3.50 10.68 24.13
C ALA A 596 4.09 10.40 25.52
N LEU A 597 3.50 10.94 26.60
CA LEU A 597 3.85 10.57 27.97
C LEU A 597 3.38 9.13 28.25
N VAL A 598 2.09 8.85 28.01
CA VAL A 598 1.49 7.54 28.29
C VAL A 598 2.17 6.40 27.51
N ILE A 599 2.53 6.61 26.23
CA ILE A 599 3.21 5.55 25.47
C ILE A 599 4.61 5.23 26.03
N LEU A 600 5.28 6.16 26.70
CA LEU A 600 6.62 5.96 27.31
C LEU A 600 6.58 5.32 28.71
N ASP A 601 5.42 4.86 29.18
CA ASP A 601 5.24 4.21 30.49
C ASP A 601 5.52 5.12 31.69
N ILE A 602 4.52 5.93 32.03
CA ILE A 602 4.49 6.75 33.25
C ILE A 602 4.28 5.94 34.54
N GLY A 603 4.02 4.63 34.45
CA GLY A 603 3.56 3.80 35.57
C GLY A 603 2.15 4.17 36.04
N ASN A 604 1.90 4.05 37.35
CA ASN A 604 0.57 4.25 37.97
C ASN A 604 0.15 5.74 38.10
N LYS A 605 0.70 6.65 37.29
CA LYS A 605 0.41 8.09 37.33
C LYS A 605 -0.89 8.38 36.58
N ASP A 606 -1.81 9.12 37.20
CA ASP A 606 -3.19 9.29 36.72
C ASP A 606 -3.37 10.51 35.78
N GLU A 607 -4.57 10.69 35.23
CA GLU A 607 -4.86 11.81 34.34
C GLU A 607 -4.77 13.18 35.06
N THR A 608 -4.99 13.23 36.38
CA THR A 608 -4.75 14.45 37.19
C THR A 608 -3.26 14.79 37.20
N TRP A 609 -2.39 13.81 37.49
CA TRP A 609 -0.94 13.99 37.41
C TRP A 609 -0.50 14.39 35.99
N ILE A 610 -1.03 13.76 34.94
CA ILE A 610 -0.66 14.10 33.56
C ILE A 610 -1.03 15.55 33.23
N ASN A 611 -2.24 16.01 33.57
CA ASN A 611 -2.64 17.41 33.34
C ASN A 611 -1.75 18.37 34.13
N ASN A 612 -1.54 18.12 35.43
CA ASN A 612 -0.66 18.93 36.26
C ASN A 612 0.76 19.01 35.69
N TYR A 613 1.34 17.89 35.24
CA TYR A 613 2.69 17.83 34.68
C TYR A 613 2.81 18.53 33.31
N LEU A 614 1.80 18.39 32.45
CA LEU A 614 1.73 19.11 31.19
C LEU A 614 1.76 20.62 31.45
N ASP A 615 0.95 21.09 32.39
CA ASP A 615 0.80 22.53 32.64
C ASP A 615 1.94 23.11 33.50
N SER A 616 2.57 22.30 34.38
CA SER A 616 3.69 22.73 35.25
C SER A 616 5.06 22.74 34.58
N ASP A 617 5.38 21.77 33.73
CA ASP A 617 6.76 21.54 33.26
C ASP A 617 6.93 21.66 31.74
N ILE A 618 5.87 21.38 30.98
CA ILE A 618 5.87 21.40 29.51
C ILE A 618 5.30 22.73 28.98
N PHE A 619 4.13 23.15 29.45
CA PHE A 619 3.32 24.26 28.90
C PHE A 619 3.30 25.54 29.73
N LYS A 620 4.27 25.77 30.62
CA LYS A 620 4.46 27.03 31.36
C LYS A 620 4.51 28.25 30.42
N LEU A 621 3.39 28.97 30.31
CA LEU A 621 3.22 30.20 29.54
C LEU A 621 2.71 31.35 30.44
N ASP A 622 2.99 32.58 30.07
CA ASP A 622 2.41 33.80 30.68
C ASP A 622 1.12 34.26 29.99
N LYS A 623 0.56 35.39 30.43
CA LYS A 623 -0.71 35.95 29.97
C LYS A 623 -0.66 36.45 28.52
N GLU A 624 0.52 36.72 27.98
CA GLU A 624 0.74 37.10 26.59
C GLU A 624 1.13 35.89 25.70
N GLY A 625 1.22 34.69 26.29
CA GLY A 625 1.57 33.45 25.58
C GLY A 625 3.07 33.21 25.40
N ASN A 626 3.94 33.99 26.06
CA ASN A 626 5.38 33.74 26.07
C ASN A 626 5.74 32.70 27.14
N LYS A 627 6.96 32.15 27.09
CA LYS A 627 7.38 31.04 27.96
C LYS A 627 7.93 31.54 29.29
N LEU A 628 7.34 31.10 30.39
CA LEU A 628 7.81 31.41 31.74
C LEU A 628 9.19 30.79 32.04
N LYS A 629 10.02 31.51 32.80
CA LYS A 629 11.30 30.99 33.30
C LYS A 629 11.07 29.74 34.17
N GLY A 630 11.91 28.71 33.96
CA GLY A 630 11.90 27.48 34.77
C GLY A 630 11.08 26.31 34.21
N ALA A 631 10.68 26.33 32.94
CA ALA A 631 10.16 25.14 32.25
C ALA A 631 11.30 24.21 31.77
N ARG A 632 11.09 22.88 31.77
CA ARG A 632 12.09 21.89 31.31
C ARG A 632 12.15 21.81 29.78
N HIS A 633 12.61 22.90 29.15
CA HIS A 633 12.68 23.04 27.68
C HIS A 633 13.44 21.89 27.01
N ASP A 634 14.55 21.43 27.61
CA ASP A 634 15.36 20.33 27.09
C ASP A 634 14.55 19.03 26.94
N PHE A 635 13.87 18.59 28.01
CA PHE A 635 13.04 17.40 27.97
C PHE A 635 11.81 17.56 27.07
N ARG A 636 11.14 18.73 27.10
CA ARG A 636 10.05 19.05 26.15
C ARG A 636 10.50 18.91 24.70
N ASN A 637 11.67 19.46 24.36
CA ASN A 637 12.24 19.39 23.01
C ASN A 637 12.67 17.97 22.64
N PHE A 638 13.18 17.18 23.60
CA PHE A 638 13.53 15.78 23.42
C PHE A 638 12.29 14.94 23.04
N ILE A 639 11.20 15.02 23.82
CA ILE A 639 9.93 14.34 23.50
C ILE A 639 9.34 14.83 22.17
N ALA A 640 9.37 16.15 21.92
CA ALA A 640 8.88 16.72 20.66
C ALA A 640 9.62 16.17 19.43
N ASN A 641 10.95 16.05 19.51
CA ASN A 641 11.79 15.62 18.39
C ASN A 641 11.81 14.10 18.19
N ASN A 642 11.86 13.32 19.28
CA ASN A 642 12.07 11.87 19.20
C ASN A 642 10.78 11.04 19.22
N VAL A 643 9.72 11.56 19.87
CA VAL A 643 8.40 10.91 19.89
C VAL A 643 7.45 11.62 18.92
N ILE A 644 7.09 12.88 19.19
CA ILE A 644 5.95 13.53 18.52
C ILE A 644 6.18 13.76 17.01
N LYS A 645 7.41 14.08 16.60
CA LYS A 645 7.78 14.20 15.17
C LYS A 645 7.97 12.85 14.47
N SER A 646 8.05 11.73 15.19
CA SER A 646 8.21 10.40 14.61
C SER A 646 6.95 10.00 13.83
N SER A 647 7.10 9.64 12.55
CA SER A 647 5.99 9.11 11.73
C SER A 647 5.40 7.82 12.33
N ARG A 648 6.23 7.01 13.01
CA ARG A 648 5.79 5.82 13.75
C ARG A 648 4.81 6.17 14.86
N PHE A 649 5.14 7.17 15.69
CA PHE A 649 4.24 7.63 16.75
C PHE A 649 2.94 8.20 16.19
N LYS A 650 3.01 9.02 15.14
CA LYS A 650 1.83 9.57 14.45
C LYS A 650 0.92 8.47 13.88
N TYR A 651 1.50 7.42 13.31
CA TYR A 651 0.76 6.23 12.86
C TYR A 651 0.04 5.54 14.02
N LEU A 652 0.78 5.31 15.11
CA LEU A 652 0.30 4.61 16.29
C LEU A 652 -0.88 5.34 16.96
N VAL A 653 -0.82 6.65 17.16
CA VAL A 653 -1.91 7.43 17.79
C VAL A 653 -3.12 7.68 16.88
N LYS A 654 -3.00 7.49 15.56
CA LYS A 654 -4.14 7.47 14.64
C LYS A 654 -4.93 6.15 14.74
N TYR A 655 -4.22 5.01 14.78
CA TYR A 655 -4.84 3.68 14.70
C TYR A 655 -5.10 2.98 16.05
N SER A 656 -4.50 3.42 17.16
CA SER A 656 -4.68 2.80 18.48
C SER A 656 -4.51 3.81 19.62
N SER A 657 -4.94 3.46 20.83
CA SER A 657 -4.72 4.25 22.04
C SER A 657 -3.35 3.97 22.67
N ALA A 658 -2.68 5.00 23.19
CA ALA A 658 -1.42 4.83 23.95
C ALA A 658 -1.63 3.90 25.16
N ASP A 659 -2.78 4.03 25.80
CA ASP A 659 -3.29 3.28 26.95
C ASP A 659 -3.49 1.77 26.64
N GLY A 660 -3.73 1.42 25.37
CA GLY A 660 -3.78 0.04 24.90
C GLY A 660 -2.40 -0.48 24.45
N MET A 661 -1.60 0.37 23.80
CA MET A 661 -0.29 -0.01 23.23
C MET A 661 0.77 -0.28 24.29
N ILE A 662 0.81 0.48 25.39
CA ILE A 662 1.71 0.26 26.53
C ILE A 662 1.67 -1.20 27.04
N LYS A 663 0.49 -1.84 27.03
CA LYS A 663 0.31 -3.23 27.49
C LYS A 663 1.13 -4.23 26.66
N LEU A 664 1.38 -3.94 25.38
CA LEU A 664 2.19 -4.78 24.49
C LEU A 664 3.66 -4.86 24.91
N LYS A 665 4.17 -3.80 25.55
CA LYS A 665 5.55 -3.67 26.07
C LYS A 665 5.88 -4.76 27.10
N THR A 666 4.87 -5.35 27.75
CA THR A 666 5.03 -6.38 28.79
C THR A 666 5.35 -7.77 28.25
N ASN A 667 5.18 -8.04 26.95
CA ASN A 667 5.40 -9.37 26.38
C ASN A 667 6.69 -9.44 25.53
N GLU A 668 7.78 -9.90 26.15
CA GLU A 668 9.07 -10.10 25.51
C GLU A 668 9.04 -11.08 24.33
N LYS A 669 8.14 -12.08 24.32
CA LYS A 669 8.01 -13.01 23.19
C LYS A 669 7.38 -12.35 21.96
N LEU A 670 6.43 -11.45 22.17
CA LEU A 670 5.86 -10.62 21.11
C LEU A 670 6.92 -9.65 20.56
N ILE A 671 7.68 -8.99 21.45
CA ILE A 671 8.79 -8.10 21.07
C ILE A 671 9.87 -8.86 20.28
N GLY A 672 10.36 -9.98 20.81
CA GLY A 672 11.38 -10.81 20.17
C GLY A 672 10.94 -11.38 18.82
N PHE A 673 9.66 -11.77 18.67
CA PHE A 673 9.08 -12.14 17.37
C PHE A 673 9.14 -10.99 16.36
N VAL A 674 8.93 -9.73 16.77
CA VAL A 674 9.08 -8.56 15.87
C VAL A 674 10.53 -8.35 15.48
N LEU A 675 11.44 -8.39 16.46
CA LEU A 675 12.87 -8.17 16.24
C LEU A 675 13.50 -9.25 15.35
N ASP A 676 13.07 -10.51 15.46
CA ASP A 676 13.54 -11.59 14.58
C ASP A 676 13.26 -11.30 13.09
N LYS A 677 12.14 -10.62 12.76
CA LYS A 677 11.80 -10.26 11.38
C LYS A 677 12.55 -9.03 10.84
N LEU A 678 13.53 -8.50 11.58
CA LEU A 678 14.45 -7.49 11.09
C LEU A 678 15.73 -8.12 10.50
N PRO A 679 16.39 -7.44 9.53
CA PRO A 679 17.73 -7.79 9.10
C PRO A 679 18.71 -7.77 10.29
N GLU A 680 19.64 -8.71 10.31
CA GLU A 680 20.68 -8.82 11.34
C GLU A 680 21.48 -7.52 11.49
N THR A 681 21.94 -6.95 10.36
CA THR A 681 22.63 -5.65 10.32
C THR A 681 21.81 -4.45 10.82
N GLN A 682 20.49 -4.61 11.01
CA GLN A 682 19.64 -3.63 11.70
C GLN A 682 19.53 -3.92 13.20
N ILE A 683 19.50 -5.19 13.61
CA ILE A 683 19.60 -5.59 15.03
C ILE A 683 20.94 -5.14 15.62
N ASP A 684 22.04 -5.35 14.91
CA ASP A 684 23.39 -4.99 15.35
C ASP A 684 23.50 -3.49 15.64
N ARG A 685 23.07 -2.65 14.68
CA ARG A 685 23.02 -1.20 14.84
C ARG A 685 22.13 -0.74 15.99
N TYR A 686 21.02 -1.45 16.27
CA TYR A 686 20.17 -1.16 17.42
C TYR A 686 20.82 -1.58 18.74
N TYR A 687 21.51 -2.71 18.76
CA TYR A 687 22.25 -3.23 19.91
C TYR A 687 23.40 -2.28 20.30
N GLU A 688 24.21 -1.86 19.32
CA GLU A 688 25.25 -0.82 19.45
C GLU A 688 24.67 0.51 19.95
N SER A 689 23.68 1.06 19.25
CA SER A 689 23.15 2.40 19.56
C SER A 689 22.33 2.46 20.85
N CYS A 690 21.84 1.33 21.38
CA CYS A 690 21.29 1.26 22.74
C CYS A 690 22.36 1.12 23.84
N GLY A 691 23.65 1.11 23.48
CA GLY A 691 24.77 1.04 24.43
C GLY A 691 24.86 -0.30 25.15
N LEU A 692 24.90 -1.39 24.37
CA LEU A 692 25.12 -2.77 24.84
C LEU A 692 26.45 -3.31 24.31
N ASP A 693 27.20 -4.03 25.15
CA ASP A 693 28.58 -4.43 24.84
C ASP A 693 28.68 -5.33 23.61
N ASN A 694 29.50 -4.88 22.65
CA ASN A 694 29.57 -5.37 21.28
C ASN A 694 30.41 -6.66 21.10
N ALA A 695 30.37 -7.53 22.11
CA ALA A 695 30.97 -8.85 22.03
C ALA A 695 30.33 -9.69 20.90
N VAL A 696 31.05 -10.71 20.43
CA VAL A 696 30.53 -11.69 19.47
C VAL A 696 29.43 -12.50 20.16
N VAL A 697 28.18 -12.19 19.82
CA VAL A 697 26.96 -12.64 20.50
C VAL A 697 25.91 -12.93 19.43
N ASP A 698 25.29 -14.11 19.49
CA ASP A 698 24.27 -14.56 18.54
C ASP A 698 23.08 -13.60 18.43
N LYS A 699 22.47 -13.54 17.24
CA LYS A 699 21.28 -12.74 16.93
C LYS A 699 20.17 -12.94 17.97
N LYS A 700 19.94 -14.17 18.46
CA LYS A 700 18.88 -14.43 19.46
C LYS A 700 19.19 -13.76 20.80
N VAL A 701 20.43 -13.85 21.28
CA VAL A 701 20.86 -13.21 22.54
C VAL A 701 20.87 -11.69 22.42
N ARG A 702 21.21 -11.13 21.23
CA ARG A 702 21.00 -9.69 20.93
C ARG A 702 19.51 -9.31 21.01
N ILE A 703 18.62 -10.12 20.43
CA ILE A 703 17.16 -9.94 20.48
C ILE A 703 16.61 -10.03 21.91
N GLU A 704 17.06 -10.98 22.71
CA GLU A 704 16.64 -11.18 24.11
C GLU A 704 17.01 -9.96 24.96
N LYS A 705 18.27 -9.50 24.89
CA LYS A 705 18.72 -8.28 25.58
C LYS A 705 17.92 -7.03 25.15
N LEU A 706 17.68 -6.85 23.85
CA LEU A 706 16.86 -5.75 23.34
C LEU A 706 15.38 -5.86 23.76
N SER A 707 14.85 -7.08 23.91
CA SER A 707 13.47 -7.30 24.35
C SER A 707 13.28 -6.96 25.83
N GLY A 708 14.21 -7.37 26.69
CA GLY A 708 14.23 -6.99 28.11
C GLY A 708 14.41 -5.49 28.31
N LEU A 709 15.28 -4.85 27.52
CA LEU A 709 15.44 -3.39 27.54
C LEU A 709 14.11 -2.66 27.23
N ILE A 710 13.35 -3.14 26.23
CA ILE A 710 12.03 -2.58 25.91
C ILE A 710 11.00 -2.90 27.01
N ARG A 711 11.05 -4.07 27.63
CA ARG A 711 10.18 -4.43 28.78
C ARG A 711 10.40 -3.49 29.97
N ASP A 712 11.65 -3.13 30.25
CA ASP A 712 12.02 -2.47 31.50
C ASP A 712 12.03 -0.94 31.45
N MET A 713 12.14 -0.32 30.26
CA MET A 713 12.17 1.14 30.09
C MET A 713 10.95 1.85 30.70
N LYS A 714 11.17 3.01 31.32
CA LYS A 714 10.12 3.85 31.94
C LYS A 714 10.29 5.31 31.54
N PHE A 715 9.21 6.08 31.66
CA PHE A 715 9.19 7.52 31.42
C PHE A 715 10.24 8.27 32.26
N ASP A 716 10.39 7.87 33.52
CA ASP A 716 11.23 8.57 34.49
C ASP A 716 12.73 8.47 34.12
N ASP A 717 13.16 7.40 33.44
CA ASP A 717 14.53 7.18 32.93
C ASP A 717 15.01 8.32 32.01
N PHE A 718 14.08 8.89 31.23
CA PHE A 718 14.38 9.93 30.25
C PHE A 718 14.28 11.36 30.84
N SER A 719 13.72 11.51 32.04
CA SER A 719 13.28 12.80 32.60
C SER A 719 14.40 13.80 32.92
N GLY A 720 15.66 13.32 32.97
CA GLY A 720 16.87 14.09 33.23
C GLY A 720 17.64 14.56 31.99
N VAL A 721 17.19 14.23 30.77
CA VAL A 721 17.96 14.50 29.54
C VAL A 721 18.16 16.00 29.29
N LYS A 722 19.43 16.40 29.19
CA LYS A 722 19.89 17.72 28.74
C LYS A 722 19.95 17.77 27.21
N THR A 723 19.67 18.93 26.60
CA THR A 723 19.77 19.13 25.15
C THR A 723 20.61 20.33 24.71
N SER A 724 21.01 21.20 25.64
CA SER A 724 21.88 22.36 25.33
C SER A 724 23.28 21.98 24.82
N ASN A 725 23.90 22.91 24.08
CA ASN A 725 25.28 22.78 23.59
C ASN A 725 26.36 22.78 24.70
N LYS A 726 25.98 22.96 25.98
CA LYS A 726 26.88 22.90 27.15
C LYS A 726 26.84 21.55 27.88
N ALA A 727 26.18 20.54 27.31
CA ALA A 727 26.15 19.18 27.83
C ALA A 727 27.54 18.52 27.74
N GLY A 728 27.93 17.75 28.77
CA GLY A 728 29.18 16.96 28.75
C GLY A 728 29.10 15.77 27.79
N ASP A 729 30.20 15.09 27.49
CA ASP A 729 30.18 13.99 26.52
C ASP A 729 29.36 12.77 26.99
N ASN A 730 29.34 12.48 28.29
CA ASN A 730 28.45 11.48 28.89
C ASN A 730 26.96 11.86 28.69
N ASP A 731 26.59 13.13 28.90
CA ASP A 731 25.23 13.63 28.63
C ASP A 731 24.82 13.45 27.15
N LYS A 732 25.78 13.57 26.22
CA LYS A 732 25.55 13.35 24.78
C LYS A 732 25.38 11.87 24.47
N GLN A 733 26.18 10.99 25.08
CA GLN A 733 26.08 9.54 24.91
C GLN A 733 24.75 9.00 25.46
N ASP A 734 24.37 9.36 26.69
CA ASP A 734 23.09 8.99 27.29
C ASP A 734 21.91 9.48 26.44
N LYS A 735 21.94 10.74 26.01
CA LYS A 735 20.94 11.30 25.09
C LYS A 735 20.83 10.46 23.80
N ALA A 736 21.95 10.10 23.16
CA ALA A 736 21.94 9.30 21.94
C ALA A 736 21.38 7.88 22.18
N LYS A 737 21.78 7.25 23.29
CA LYS A 737 21.26 5.95 23.77
C LYS A 737 19.75 5.99 23.96
N TYR A 738 19.23 6.98 24.68
CA TYR A 738 17.79 7.15 24.87
C TYR A 738 17.02 7.42 23.56
N GLN A 739 17.64 8.12 22.59
CA GLN A 739 17.06 8.29 21.25
C GLN A 739 16.97 6.96 20.50
N ALA A 740 17.98 6.09 20.59
CA ALA A 740 17.97 4.76 19.99
C ALA A 740 16.88 3.87 20.61
N ILE A 741 16.81 3.82 21.95
CA ILE A 741 15.83 3.05 22.71
C ILE A 741 14.40 3.43 22.35
N ILE A 742 14.07 4.73 22.34
CA ILE A 742 12.74 5.22 21.96
C ILE A 742 12.44 4.93 20.47
N SER A 743 13.44 5.09 19.59
CA SER A 743 13.29 4.79 18.15
C SER A 743 13.01 3.30 17.89
N LEU A 744 13.64 2.41 18.66
CA LEU A 744 13.47 0.96 18.63
C LEU A 744 12.09 0.55 19.17
N TYR A 745 11.70 1.04 20.35
CA TYR A 745 10.39 0.75 20.96
C TYR A 745 9.22 1.19 20.06
N LEU A 746 9.27 2.43 19.54
CA LEU A 746 8.27 2.93 18.59
C LEU A 746 8.29 2.16 17.25
N MET A 747 9.42 1.53 16.88
CA MET A 747 9.51 0.64 15.72
C MET A 747 8.82 -0.70 15.99
N VAL A 748 9.03 -1.31 17.15
CA VAL A 748 8.35 -2.56 17.54
C VAL A 748 6.84 -2.36 17.58
N LEU A 749 6.34 -1.33 18.28
CA LEU A 749 4.91 -1.02 18.33
C LEU A 749 4.33 -0.74 16.93
N TYR A 750 5.01 0.08 16.11
CA TYR A 750 4.60 0.36 14.73
C TYR A 750 4.45 -0.92 13.91
N GLN A 751 5.41 -1.83 14.01
CA GLN A 751 5.38 -3.08 13.25
C GLN A 751 4.27 -4.02 13.74
N ILE A 752 3.95 -4.07 15.03
CA ILE A 752 2.78 -4.84 15.54
C ILE A 752 1.49 -4.26 14.97
N VAL A 753 1.20 -2.97 15.25
CA VAL A 753 -0.06 -2.31 14.87
C VAL A 753 -0.27 -2.37 13.35
N LYS A 754 0.78 -2.05 12.58
CA LYS A 754 0.71 -2.08 11.11
C LYS A 754 0.43 -3.46 10.54
N ASN A 755 1.05 -4.52 11.05
CA ASN A 755 0.78 -5.86 10.52
C ASN A 755 -0.62 -6.36 10.93
N MET A 756 -1.15 -5.95 12.09
CA MET A 756 -2.55 -6.21 12.44
C MET A 756 -3.53 -5.49 11.51
N ILE A 757 -3.26 -4.23 11.13
CA ILE A 757 -4.03 -3.50 10.12
C ILE A 757 -3.94 -4.23 8.77
N TYR A 758 -2.73 -4.48 8.26
CA TYR A 758 -2.50 -5.16 6.98
C TYR A 758 -3.23 -6.52 6.87
N VAL A 759 -3.26 -7.29 7.96
CA VAL A 759 -4.01 -8.55 8.00
C VAL A 759 -5.52 -8.27 8.02
N ASN A 760 -6.00 -7.31 8.82
CA ASN A 760 -7.42 -6.93 8.88
C ASN A 760 -7.96 -6.47 7.51
N SER A 761 -7.20 -5.63 6.80
CA SER A 761 -7.54 -5.11 5.46
C SER A 761 -7.86 -6.22 4.45
N ARG A 762 -7.25 -7.41 4.58
CA ARG A 762 -7.56 -8.57 3.71
C ARG A 762 -8.95 -9.15 3.96
N TYR A 763 -9.42 -9.13 5.21
CA TYR A 763 -10.76 -9.55 5.59
C TYR A 763 -11.81 -8.47 5.28
N VAL A 764 -11.47 -7.19 5.44
CA VAL A 764 -12.28 -6.04 4.99
C VAL A 764 -12.57 -6.13 3.49
N ILE A 765 -11.56 -6.35 2.65
CA ILE A 765 -11.72 -6.59 1.20
C ILE A 765 -12.59 -7.83 0.95
N ALA A 766 -12.42 -8.90 1.71
CA ALA A 766 -13.18 -10.14 1.53
C ALA A 766 -14.69 -9.97 1.84
N PHE A 767 -15.04 -9.21 2.88
CA PHE A 767 -16.43 -8.88 3.20
C PHE A 767 -17.04 -7.87 2.22
N HIS A 768 -16.28 -6.86 1.75
CA HIS A 768 -16.72 -6.00 0.66
C HIS A 768 -17.07 -6.81 -0.60
N CYS A 769 -16.17 -7.68 -1.04
CA CYS A 769 -16.43 -8.52 -2.21
C CYS A 769 -17.57 -9.53 -1.97
N LEU A 770 -17.75 -10.05 -0.75
CA LEU A 770 -18.91 -10.90 -0.42
C LEU A 770 -20.22 -10.12 -0.57
N GLU A 771 -20.31 -8.90 -0.04
CA GLU A 771 -21.51 -8.05 -0.16
C GLU A 771 -21.80 -7.63 -1.60
N ARG A 772 -20.75 -7.33 -2.38
CA ARG A 772 -20.85 -7.13 -3.83
C ARG A 772 -21.39 -8.37 -4.53
N ASP A 773 -20.66 -9.47 -4.42
CA ASP A 773 -20.90 -10.66 -5.24
C ASP A 773 -22.31 -11.19 -4.92
N PHE A 774 -22.71 -11.20 -3.64
CA PHE A 774 -24.10 -11.49 -3.22
C PHE A 774 -25.14 -10.64 -3.95
N GLY A 775 -24.94 -9.31 -4.04
CA GLY A 775 -25.87 -8.40 -4.73
C GLY A 775 -25.87 -8.55 -6.26
N MET A 776 -24.86 -9.19 -6.86
CA MET A 776 -24.90 -9.55 -8.29
C MET A 776 -25.80 -10.77 -8.56
N TYR A 777 -26.03 -11.66 -7.57
CA TYR A 777 -26.98 -12.78 -7.72
C TYR A 777 -28.43 -12.43 -7.37
N GLY A 778 -28.71 -11.16 -7.00
CA GLY A 778 -30.06 -10.63 -6.96
C GLY A 778 -31.02 -11.25 -5.95
N LYS A 779 -32.31 -11.32 -6.31
CA LYS A 779 -33.41 -11.64 -5.39
C LYS A 779 -33.40 -13.08 -4.86
N ASP A 780 -32.79 -14.01 -5.59
CA ASP A 780 -32.78 -15.45 -5.29
C ASP A 780 -32.15 -15.78 -3.93
N PHE A 781 -31.32 -14.88 -3.39
CA PHE A 781 -30.65 -15.03 -2.10
C PHE A 781 -31.35 -14.26 -0.95
N GLY A 782 -32.38 -13.46 -1.24
CA GLY A 782 -33.05 -12.60 -0.25
C GLY A 782 -32.12 -11.53 0.34
N LYS A 783 -32.37 -11.11 1.60
CA LYS A 783 -31.55 -10.08 2.25
C LYS A 783 -30.25 -10.68 2.82
N TYR A 784 -29.11 -10.04 2.54
CA TYR A 784 -27.77 -10.44 3.02
C TYR A 784 -27.68 -10.57 4.55
N TYR A 785 -28.29 -9.65 5.29
CA TYR A 785 -28.33 -9.65 6.76
C TYR A 785 -28.97 -10.90 7.39
N GLN A 786 -29.63 -11.75 6.59
CA GLN A 786 -30.19 -13.04 7.05
C GLN A 786 -29.15 -14.19 7.04
N GLY A 787 -27.89 -13.96 6.62
CA GLY A 787 -26.82 -14.94 6.76
C GLY A 787 -25.68 -14.75 5.75
N CYS A 788 -24.48 -14.44 6.24
CA CYS A 788 -23.29 -14.22 5.39
C CYS A 788 -22.86 -15.45 4.58
N ARG A 789 -23.32 -16.66 4.93
CA ARG A 789 -22.91 -17.92 4.28
C ARG A 789 -23.72 -18.32 3.05
N LYS A 790 -24.94 -17.79 2.89
CA LYS A 790 -25.90 -18.15 1.84
C LYS A 790 -25.28 -18.30 0.44
N LEU A 791 -24.36 -17.41 0.08
CA LEU A 791 -23.67 -17.44 -1.21
C LEU A 791 -22.84 -18.72 -1.39
N THR A 792 -22.07 -19.10 -0.36
CA THR A 792 -21.32 -20.36 -0.36
C THR A 792 -22.25 -21.58 -0.25
N ASP A 793 -23.34 -21.49 0.51
CA ASP A 793 -24.31 -22.59 0.67
C ASP A 793 -24.99 -22.99 -0.65
N HIS A 794 -25.29 -22.00 -1.51
CA HIS A 794 -25.77 -22.23 -2.87
C HIS A 794 -24.73 -22.99 -3.71
N PHE A 795 -23.48 -22.52 -3.77
CA PHE A 795 -22.45 -23.13 -4.62
C PHE A 795 -21.95 -24.51 -4.17
N ILE A 796 -22.32 -24.96 -2.97
CA ILE A 796 -22.13 -26.33 -2.49
C ILE A 796 -23.38 -27.21 -2.68
N GLU A 797 -24.38 -26.78 -3.45
CA GLU A 797 -25.39 -27.69 -4.01
C GLU A 797 -24.78 -28.66 -5.04
N GLU A 798 -25.35 -29.86 -5.19
CA GLU A 798 -24.74 -30.88 -6.06
C GLU A 798 -24.79 -30.51 -7.55
N LYS A 799 -25.74 -29.66 -7.97
CA LYS A 799 -25.88 -29.20 -9.36
C LYS A 799 -24.65 -28.37 -9.80
N TYR A 800 -24.31 -27.33 -9.05
CA TYR A 800 -23.14 -26.49 -9.35
C TYR A 800 -21.81 -27.24 -9.17
N MET A 801 -21.73 -28.21 -8.24
CA MET A 801 -20.56 -29.11 -8.14
C MET A 801 -20.41 -30.06 -9.34
N LYS A 802 -21.49 -30.40 -10.06
CA LYS A 802 -21.46 -31.18 -11.31
C LYS A 802 -21.07 -30.30 -12.49
N GLU A 803 -21.57 -29.05 -12.51
CA GLU A 803 -21.22 -28.02 -13.50
C GLU A 803 -19.78 -27.48 -13.35
N GLY A 804 -19.10 -27.76 -12.22
CA GLY A 804 -17.70 -27.38 -11.99
C GLY A 804 -17.47 -25.90 -11.66
N LYS A 805 -18.53 -25.11 -11.49
CA LYS A 805 -18.49 -23.66 -11.19
C LYS A 805 -17.62 -23.35 -9.97
N LEU A 806 -16.94 -22.21 -9.99
CA LEU A 806 -15.95 -21.77 -8.97
C LEU A 806 -14.78 -22.76 -8.71
N GLY A 807 -14.63 -23.82 -9.52
CA GLY A 807 -13.71 -24.91 -9.21
C GLY A 807 -14.18 -25.80 -8.04
N CYS A 808 -15.44 -25.69 -7.61
CA CYS A 808 -16.04 -26.44 -6.51
C CYS A 808 -16.33 -27.90 -6.87
N ASN A 809 -15.28 -28.70 -7.07
CA ASN A 809 -15.41 -30.14 -7.24
C ASN A 809 -15.98 -30.82 -5.96
N LYS A 810 -16.51 -32.05 -6.11
CA LYS A 810 -17.16 -32.82 -5.03
C LYS A 810 -16.33 -33.00 -3.75
N LYS A 811 -14.99 -32.92 -3.81
CA LYS A 811 -14.10 -32.99 -2.64
C LYS A 811 -14.03 -31.64 -1.91
N VAL A 812 -13.96 -30.53 -2.64
CA VAL A 812 -13.99 -29.17 -2.07
C VAL A 812 -15.34 -28.88 -1.43
N GLY A 813 -16.45 -29.13 -2.14
CA GLY A 813 -17.78 -28.85 -1.59
C GLY A 813 -18.12 -29.65 -0.33
N ARG A 814 -17.65 -30.90 -0.22
CA ARG A 814 -17.75 -31.69 1.03
C ARG A 814 -16.95 -31.08 2.18
N TYR A 815 -15.74 -30.59 1.91
CA TYR A 815 -14.89 -29.93 2.91
C TYR A 815 -15.52 -28.61 3.40
N LEU A 816 -16.10 -27.82 2.49
CA LEU A 816 -16.84 -26.61 2.84
C LEU A 816 -18.08 -26.92 3.70
N LYS A 817 -18.91 -27.92 3.33
CA LYS A 817 -20.06 -28.35 4.14
C LYS A 817 -19.67 -28.73 5.57
N ASN A 818 -18.59 -29.47 5.74
CA ASN A 818 -18.07 -29.81 7.06
C ASN A 818 -17.71 -28.54 7.86
N ASN A 819 -16.94 -27.61 7.28
CA ASN A 819 -16.53 -26.39 7.98
C ASN A 819 -17.71 -25.44 8.29
N ILE A 820 -18.76 -25.43 7.46
CA ILE A 820 -19.99 -24.66 7.69
C ILE A 820 -20.73 -25.19 8.93
N SER A 821 -20.80 -26.52 9.09
CA SER A 821 -21.43 -27.13 10.28
C SER A 821 -20.73 -26.83 11.62
N CYS A 822 -19.51 -26.27 11.61
CA CYS A 822 -18.71 -26.03 12.81
C CYS A 822 -19.00 -24.71 13.54
N CYS A 823 -19.68 -23.74 12.91
CA CYS A 823 -19.99 -22.44 13.50
C CYS A 823 -21.43 -21.98 13.22
N THR A 824 -21.97 -21.16 14.11
CA THR A 824 -23.26 -20.46 13.95
C THR A 824 -23.11 -19.17 13.14
N ASP A 825 -24.17 -18.73 12.44
CA ASP A 825 -24.17 -17.43 11.76
C ASP A 825 -24.05 -16.27 12.75
N GLY A 826 -24.50 -16.44 13.99
CA GLY A 826 -24.28 -15.46 15.05
C GLY A 826 -22.80 -15.23 15.32
N LEU A 827 -22.00 -16.31 15.47
CA LEU A 827 -20.55 -16.19 15.73
C LEU A 827 -19.81 -15.60 14.53
N ILE A 828 -20.25 -15.93 13.31
CA ILE A 828 -19.71 -15.37 12.05
C ILE A 828 -20.08 -13.90 11.89
N ASN A 829 -21.30 -13.49 12.25
CA ASN A 829 -21.72 -12.09 12.25
C ASN A 829 -20.93 -11.27 13.30
N THR A 830 -20.66 -11.83 14.49
CA THR A 830 -19.73 -11.22 15.45
C THR A 830 -18.33 -11.09 14.83
N TYR A 831 -17.78 -12.13 14.19
CA TYR A 831 -16.48 -12.06 13.52
C TYR A 831 -16.41 -10.97 12.44
N ARG A 832 -17.41 -10.91 11.53
CA ARG A 832 -17.57 -9.85 10.52
C ARG A 832 -17.50 -8.47 11.16
N ASN A 833 -18.29 -8.24 12.22
CA ASN A 833 -18.34 -6.95 12.88
C ASN A 833 -17.00 -6.60 13.57
N GLN A 834 -16.33 -7.56 14.23
CA GLN A 834 -15.02 -7.30 14.85
C GLN A 834 -13.92 -7.00 13.81
N VAL A 835 -14.04 -7.50 12.57
CA VAL A 835 -13.19 -7.11 11.41
C VAL A 835 -13.51 -5.69 10.95
N ASP A 836 -14.80 -5.39 10.70
CA ASP A 836 -15.30 -4.08 10.23
C ASP A 836 -14.93 -2.91 11.17
N HIS A 837 -14.73 -3.21 12.47
CA HIS A 837 -14.36 -2.27 13.53
C HIS A 837 -12.89 -2.39 13.98
N PHE A 838 -12.03 -3.11 13.22
CA PHE A 838 -10.58 -3.28 13.47
C PHE A 838 -10.26 -3.73 14.91
N ALA A 839 -11.11 -4.58 15.50
CA ALA A 839 -11.08 -4.86 16.92
C ALA A 839 -9.77 -5.48 17.42
N VAL A 840 -9.03 -6.19 16.55
CA VAL A 840 -7.66 -6.66 16.85
C VAL A 840 -6.75 -5.48 17.20
N VAL A 841 -6.68 -4.46 16.35
CA VAL A 841 -5.84 -3.27 16.55
C VAL A 841 -6.23 -2.54 17.83
N ARG A 842 -7.54 -2.47 18.09
CA ARG A 842 -8.13 -1.81 19.27
C ARG A 842 -7.86 -2.55 20.59
N LYS A 843 -7.96 -3.89 20.59
CA LYS A 843 -8.01 -4.71 21.82
C LYS A 843 -6.80 -5.63 22.05
N ILE A 844 -5.84 -5.73 21.12
CA ILE A 844 -4.65 -6.61 21.24
C ILE A 844 -3.88 -6.43 22.56
N GLY A 845 -3.80 -5.19 23.08
CA GLY A 845 -3.18 -4.91 24.38
C GLY A 845 -3.82 -5.65 25.55
N ASN A 846 -5.12 -5.93 25.51
CA ASN A 846 -5.83 -6.69 26.55
C ASN A 846 -5.52 -8.20 26.48
N TYR A 847 -5.00 -8.69 25.35
CA TYR A 847 -4.61 -10.08 25.15
C TYR A 847 -3.11 -10.34 25.28
N ALA A 848 -2.29 -9.28 25.40
CA ALA A 848 -0.83 -9.34 25.41
C ALA A 848 -0.25 -10.41 26.34
N ALA A 849 -0.71 -10.45 27.59
CA ALA A 849 -0.22 -11.40 28.61
C ALA A 849 -0.52 -12.89 28.31
N TYR A 850 -1.46 -13.19 27.41
CA TYR A 850 -1.84 -14.57 27.09
C TYR A 850 -1.08 -15.17 25.89
N ILE A 851 -0.33 -14.35 25.13
CA ILE A 851 0.39 -14.79 23.92
C ILE A 851 1.69 -15.50 24.33
N LYS A 852 1.76 -16.83 24.14
CA LYS A 852 2.91 -17.66 24.57
C LYS A 852 3.86 -18.12 23.45
N SER A 853 3.42 -18.07 22.19
CA SER A 853 4.18 -18.41 20.98
C SER A 853 3.60 -17.68 19.77
N ILE A 854 4.43 -17.34 18.79
CA ILE A 854 4.03 -16.70 17.53
C ILE A 854 4.99 -17.16 16.41
N GLY A 855 4.48 -17.86 15.39
CA GLY A 855 5.22 -18.15 14.16
C GLY A 855 4.99 -17.13 13.05
N SER A 856 3.88 -16.37 13.07
CA SER A 856 3.51 -15.43 12.00
C SER A 856 2.52 -14.34 12.43
N TRP A 857 2.45 -13.25 11.66
CA TRP A 857 1.43 -12.21 11.82
C TRP A 857 0.00 -12.75 11.64
N PHE A 858 -0.18 -13.76 10.79
CA PHE A 858 -1.44 -14.48 10.61
C PHE A 858 -1.87 -15.20 11.90
N GLU A 859 -0.95 -15.92 12.54
CA GLU A 859 -1.19 -16.57 13.84
C GLU A 859 -1.52 -15.58 14.96
N LEU A 860 -0.77 -14.48 15.06
CA LEU A 860 -1.04 -13.43 16.04
C LEU A 860 -2.45 -12.82 15.85
N TYR A 861 -2.80 -12.44 14.62
CA TYR A 861 -4.10 -11.89 14.29
C TYR A 861 -5.23 -12.88 14.61
N HIS A 862 -5.09 -14.14 14.19
CA HIS A 862 -6.13 -15.16 14.41
C HIS A 862 -6.29 -15.54 15.88
N TYR A 863 -5.22 -15.55 16.67
CA TYR A 863 -5.33 -15.77 18.11
C TYR A 863 -6.14 -14.65 18.78
N VAL A 864 -5.81 -13.39 18.45
CA VAL A 864 -6.46 -12.22 19.06
C VAL A 864 -7.91 -12.08 18.60
N ILE A 865 -8.22 -12.21 17.30
CA ILE A 865 -9.61 -12.07 16.82
C ILE A 865 -10.51 -13.20 17.31
N GLN A 866 -10.02 -14.45 17.42
CA GLN A 866 -10.83 -15.56 17.97
C GLN A 866 -11.13 -15.36 19.46
N ARG A 867 -10.19 -14.80 20.24
CA ARG A 867 -10.43 -14.40 21.62
C ARG A 867 -11.50 -13.31 21.70
N ILE A 868 -11.35 -12.21 20.96
CA ILE A 868 -12.34 -11.11 20.92
C ILE A 868 -13.72 -11.63 20.53
N VAL A 869 -13.83 -12.46 19.48
CA VAL A 869 -15.11 -13.01 19.03
C VAL A 869 -15.80 -13.84 20.12
N PHE A 870 -15.05 -14.61 20.91
CA PHE A 870 -15.59 -15.38 22.04
C PHE A 870 -15.85 -14.59 23.32
N ASP A 871 -15.31 -13.37 23.45
CA ASP A 871 -15.56 -12.47 24.56
C ASP A 871 -16.73 -11.49 24.25
N GLU A 872 -16.97 -11.20 22.97
CA GLU A 872 -18.09 -10.35 22.48
C GLU A 872 -19.37 -11.13 22.16
N TYR A 873 -19.30 -12.45 21.92
CA TYR A 873 -20.47 -13.26 21.61
C TYR A 873 -21.30 -13.58 22.85
N ARG A 874 -22.54 -13.06 22.90
CA ARG A 874 -23.40 -13.06 24.10
C ARG A 874 -24.39 -14.25 24.20
N PHE A 875 -24.36 -15.18 23.26
CA PHE A 875 -25.27 -16.34 23.24
C PHE A 875 -24.55 -17.63 23.64
N ALA A 876 -25.32 -18.68 23.93
CA ALA A 876 -24.76 -20.00 24.23
C ALA A 876 -24.00 -20.56 23.03
N LEU A 877 -22.78 -21.05 23.28
CA LEU A 877 -21.96 -21.72 22.27
C LEU A 877 -22.44 -23.16 22.05
N ASN A 878 -22.36 -23.66 20.82
CA ASN A 878 -22.54 -25.09 20.57
C ASN A 878 -21.31 -25.90 21.02
N ASN A 879 -21.39 -27.24 21.01
CA ASN A 879 -20.31 -28.12 21.46
C ASN A 879 -18.99 -27.92 20.68
N THR A 880 -19.05 -27.69 19.37
CA THR A 880 -17.88 -27.46 18.51
C THR A 880 -17.25 -26.10 18.78
N GLU A 881 -18.05 -25.05 18.90
CA GLU A 881 -17.60 -23.70 19.26
C GLU A 881 -16.98 -23.67 20.67
N SER A 882 -17.57 -24.40 21.62
CA SER A 882 -17.03 -24.56 22.98
C SER A 882 -15.67 -25.29 22.96
N ASN A 883 -15.54 -26.33 22.14
CA ASN A 883 -14.26 -27.03 21.94
C ASN A 883 -13.20 -26.12 21.30
N TYR A 884 -13.58 -25.23 20.36
CA TYR A 884 -12.67 -24.21 19.83
C TYR A 884 -12.24 -23.21 20.91
N LYS A 885 -13.16 -22.65 21.71
CA LYS A 885 -12.85 -21.72 22.82
C LYS A 885 -11.89 -22.37 23.82
N ASN A 886 -12.17 -23.60 24.23
CA ASN A 886 -11.31 -24.38 25.14
C ASN A 886 -9.93 -24.65 24.55
N SER A 887 -9.85 -24.97 23.24
CA SER A 887 -8.58 -25.20 22.55
C SER A 887 -7.69 -23.95 22.53
N ILE A 888 -8.26 -22.78 22.19
CA ILE A 888 -7.53 -21.49 22.14
C ILE A 888 -6.99 -21.10 23.52
N ILE A 889 -7.79 -21.28 24.57
CA ILE A 889 -7.40 -20.99 25.95
C ILE A 889 -6.28 -21.96 26.39
N LYS A 890 -6.44 -23.26 26.15
CA LYS A 890 -5.46 -24.30 26.54
C LYS A 890 -4.12 -24.16 25.82
N HIS A 891 -4.13 -23.88 24.53
CA HIS A 891 -2.93 -23.92 23.69
C HIS A 891 -2.25 -22.55 23.48
N HIS A 892 -2.88 -21.44 23.87
CA HIS A 892 -2.33 -20.08 23.74
C HIS A 892 -1.89 -19.69 22.31
N THR A 893 -2.57 -20.29 21.32
CA THR A 893 -2.45 -20.01 19.89
C THR A 893 -3.84 -20.21 19.23
N TYR A 894 -3.98 -19.81 17.98
CA TYR A 894 -5.23 -19.85 17.22
C TYR A 894 -5.68 -21.27 16.89
N CYS A 895 -7.00 -21.49 16.88
CA CYS A 895 -7.57 -22.73 16.36
C CYS A 895 -7.66 -22.65 14.83
N LYS A 896 -6.81 -23.42 14.14
CA LYS A 896 -6.76 -23.51 12.66
C LYS A 896 -8.11 -23.89 12.05
N ASP A 897 -8.88 -24.75 12.71
CA ASP A 897 -10.17 -25.22 12.18
C ASP A 897 -11.29 -24.20 12.42
N MET A 898 -11.24 -23.44 13.51
CA MET A 898 -12.11 -22.28 13.70
C MET A 898 -11.86 -21.20 12.64
N VAL A 899 -10.61 -20.94 12.19
CA VAL A 899 -10.37 -19.99 11.08
C VAL A 899 -11.10 -20.43 9.81
N LYS A 900 -10.97 -21.70 9.44
CA LYS A 900 -11.64 -22.27 8.27
C LYS A 900 -13.16 -22.19 8.37
N ALA A 901 -13.72 -22.33 9.58
CA ALA A 901 -15.16 -22.23 9.85
C ALA A 901 -15.66 -20.78 9.82
N LEU A 902 -14.95 -19.84 10.45
CA LEU A 902 -15.26 -18.41 10.42
C LEU A 902 -15.19 -17.81 9.00
N ASN A 903 -14.24 -18.28 8.19
CA ASN A 903 -14.06 -17.84 6.80
C ASN A 903 -15.05 -18.48 5.81
N THR A 904 -15.95 -19.38 6.24
CA THR A 904 -16.90 -20.04 5.32
C THR A 904 -17.78 -19.12 4.47
N PRO A 905 -18.12 -17.86 4.85
CA PRO A 905 -18.75 -16.91 3.93
C PRO A 905 -18.00 -16.72 2.61
N PHE A 906 -16.67 -16.80 2.63
CA PHE A 906 -15.82 -16.64 1.45
C PHE A 906 -15.65 -17.92 0.63
N GLY A 907 -16.25 -19.05 1.05
CA GLY A 907 -16.00 -20.38 0.49
C GLY A 907 -16.35 -20.53 -1.00
N TYR A 908 -17.23 -19.68 -1.52
CA TYR A 908 -17.51 -19.57 -2.96
C TYR A 908 -16.23 -19.23 -3.76
N ASP A 909 -15.51 -18.16 -3.40
CA ASP A 909 -14.18 -17.86 -3.97
C ASP A 909 -13.12 -18.73 -3.29
N LEU A 910 -12.96 -19.96 -3.82
CA LEU A 910 -12.03 -20.95 -3.29
C LEU A 910 -10.57 -20.45 -3.16
N PRO A 911 -9.99 -19.70 -4.13
CA PRO A 911 -8.69 -19.03 -3.94
C PRO A 911 -8.65 -18.10 -2.74
N ARG A 912 -9.62 -17.18 -2.60
CA ARG A 912 -9.72 -16.23 -1.48
C ARG A 912 -9.90 -16.97 -0.16
N TYR A 913 -10.81 -17.93 -0.10
CA TYR A 913 -11.05 -18.78 1.07
C TYR A 913 -9.78 -19.50 1.54
N LYS A 914 -9.02 -20.11 0.62
CA LYS A 914 -7.77 -20.80 0.95
C LYS A 914 -6.71 -19.84 1.48
N ASN A 915 -6.47 -18.73 0.77
CA ASN A 915 -5.43 -17.77 1.13
C ASN A 915 -5.74 -17.10 2.49
N LEU A 916 -7.01 -16.85 2.79
CA LEU A 916 -7.44 -16.29 4.07
C LEU A 916 -7.54 -17.31 5.21
N SER A 917 -7.57 -18.62 4.93
CA SER A 917 -7.72 -19.69 5.94
C SER A 917 -6.45 -20.50 6.22
N ILE A 918 -5.37 -20.27 5.46
CA ILE A 918 -4.13 -21.04 5.55
C ILE A 918 -2.95 -20.07 5.56
N GLY A 919 -2.27 -19.92 6.70
CA GLY A 919 -1.22 -18.91 6.89
C GLY A 919 -0.05 -19.01 5.90
N ASP A 920 0.28 -20.22 5.42
CA ASP A 920 1.31 -20.44 4.40
C ASP A 920 0.91 -19.93 3.01
N LEU A 921 -0.37 -19.66 2.76
CA LEU A 921 -0.91 -19.10 1.51
C LEU A 921 -1.33 -17.62 1.65
N PHE A 922 -1.25 -17.06 2.86
CA PHE A 922 -1.77 -15.71 3.16
C PHE A 922 -0.88 -14.58 2.64
N ASP A 923 0.43 -14.72 2.81
CA ASP A 923 1.41 -13.67 2.48
C ASP A 923 2.40 -14.14 1.40
N ARG A 924 2.30 -13.49 0.23
CA ARG A 924 3.19 -13.69 -0.93
C ARG A 924 4.68 -13.57 -0.59
N ASN A 925 5.03 -12.77 0.41
CA ASN A 925 6.43 -12.49 0.75
C ASN A 925 7.02 -13.65 1.59
N ASN A 926 6.23 -14.27 2.48
CA ASN A 926 6.70 -15.38 3.32
C ASN A 926 6.89 -16.68 2.53
N TYR A 927 6.10 -16.90 1.48
CA TYR A 927 6.22 -18.08 0.62
C TYR A 927 7.60 -18.16 -0.06
N LEU A 928 8.10 -17.02 -0.56
CA LEU A 928 9.42 -16.92 -1.21
C LEU A 928 10.57 -17.29 -0.24
N ASN A 929 10.49 -16.86 1.02
CA ASN A 929 11.51 -17.13 2.02
C ASN A 929 11.54 -18.61 2.41
N LYS A 930 10.38 -19.25 2.61
CA LYS A 930 10.30 -20.69 2.89
C LYS A 930 10.89 -21.55 1.76
N THR A 931 10.74 -21.13 0.50
CA THR A 931 11.44 -21.81 -0.61
C THR A 931 12.96 -21.73 -0.52
N LYS A 932 13.56 -20.69 0.09
CA LYS A 932 15.01 -20.65 0.35
C LYS A 932 15.40 -21.61 1.47
N GLU A 933 14.78 -21.48 2.64
CA GLU A 933 15.05 -22.34 3.81
C GLU A 933 14.95 -23.84 3.46
N SER A 934 13.98 -24.22 2.62
CA SER A 934 13.81 -25.60 2.15
C SER A 934 14.81 -26.08 1.09
N ILE A 935 15.64 -25.21 0.53
CA ILE A 935 16.75 -25.54 -0.38
C ILE A 935 18.05 -25.58 0.42
N ASP A 936 18.27 -24.59 1.30
CA ASP A 936 19.44 -24.51 2.18
C ASP A 936 19.51 -25.74 3.13
N ALA A 937 18.35 -26.25 3.55
CA ALA A 937 18.21 -27.50 4.32
C ALA A 937 18.35 -28.80 3.50
N ASN A 938 18.58 -28.73 2.18
CA ASN A 938 18.96 -29.88 1.35
C ASN A 938 20.44 -29.80 0.93
N SER A 939 20.98 -28.62 0.60
CA SER A 939 22.41 -28.47 0.30
C SER A 939 23.32 -28.75 1.51
N SER A 940 22.80 -28.56 2.73
CA SER A 940 23.46 -28.97 3.98
C SER A 940 23.32 -30.46 4.33
N ILE A 941 22.72 -31.27 3.45
CA ILE A 941 22.69 -32.75 3.56
C ILE A 941 23.72 -33.39 2.63
N ASP A 942 24.01 -32.80 1.46
CA ASP A 942 25.04 -33.26 0.52
C ASP A 942 26.48 -32.85 0.93
N SER A 943 26.71 -32.63 2.23
CA SER A 943 27.99 -32.18 2.81
C SER A 943 28.33 -32.84 4.16
N GLN A 944 27.83 -34.07 4.39
CA GLN A 944 28.24 -34.98 5.48
C GLN A 944 28.54 -36.39 4.95
#